data_AF-A0A938KGW1-F1
#
_entry.id   AF-A0A938KGW1-F1
#
_cell.length_a   1.000
_cell.length_b   1.000
_cell.length_c   1.000
_cell.angle_alpha   90.00
_cell.angle_beta   90.00
_cell.angle_gamma   90.00
#
_symmetry.space_group_name_H-M   'P 1'
#
loop_
_entity.id
_entity.type
_entity.pdbx_description
1 polymer ?
#
loop_
_entity_poly.entity_id
_entity_poly.type
_entity_poly.pdbx_seq_one_letter_code
_entity_poly.pdbx_strand_id
1 'polypeptide(L)'
;MQGSRASVLMLGLAFAASGFGSLGTQSVLSRWLAQDLGHEVPAVIGLISAVMAGLAAGALWWKKGRIHSCPYRALSVLETWIGLAAVAGILWIPLVAKVANSWAGSAALSTPEGVLQAALICLGLFPLTFPMGATLPAMEQIAVQSYRDSRVMGWVTGINTGGAAMGCLAGAWIILPSLGLVGSLVAFGVLNLLAAACLFSRSTSRGLNEEFAIPNRPGNSEGRTRILITLFLTGLIGLAYEVLGLRFLSLALDNTAYTFATALAVYLIGSSMGGFVHFAWIRSKHPWDALAWLTGTAALTLVLSVLLFTRVAGASGERPGHWQEWVLPVLVFVLPSLVMGAVFAHLVCLARNAGLRVSHAAAVNFAGGALGALLMGVILIPAAGFKIAWTSCVAGYLCLTPHLRSWTWRVSVLLFFLLIPMELRLTEPPPGWRVLDFLPGRIASAEVLINDAGERTLRMNHRLQMGGTSATVPQRRQAHLPLLLHPDPRHVLFLGPGTGITLGAAIKHQGLRADAVEISPEAVSMMRHFEPENRAAYRLPDVRLHVADARRYARVSTNRYDVIVADLFHPWQDGSGSLYTVEHFQAVRSRLTKDGLFCQWLPMHQLDLQSWQMIARSFLKVFSETELWILHFNTDIPVVG
;
A
#
# COMPACT_ATOMS: atom_id res chain seq x y z
N MET A 1 -21.91 -31.87 17.40
CA MET A 1 -21.38 -30.73 18.19
C MET A 1 -20.90 -31.28 19.54
N GLN A 2 -19.61 -31.54 19.74
CA GLN A 2 -19.08 -32.11 21.00
C GLN A 2 -17.91 -31.29 21.59
N GLY A 3 -17.98 -29.96 21.44
CA GLY A 3 -17.28 -29.00 22.29
C GLY A 3 -18.31 -28.10 22.95
N SER A 4 -18.11 -27.70 24.22
CA SER A 4 -19.00 -26.71 24.82
C SER A 4 -19.02 -25.45 23.94
N ARG A 5 -20.18 -24.82 23.74
CA ARG A 5 -20.29 -23.58 22.94
C ARG A 5 -19.27 -22.53 23.38
N ALA A 6 -18.97 -22.49 24.68
CA ALA A 6 -17.92 -21.65 25.28
C ALA A 6 -16.50 -21.94 24.75
N SER A 7 -16.17 -23.21 24.49
CA SER A 7 -14.85 -23.60 23.94
C SER A 7 -14.65 -23.11 22.51
N VAL A 8 -15.70 -23.21 21.69
CA VAL A 8 -15.71 -22.74 20.29
C VAL A 8 -15.64 -21.21 20.23
N LEU A 9 -16.42 -20.51 21.05
CA LEU A 9 -16.39 -19.05 21.14
C LEU A 9 -15.01 -18.53 21.55
N MET A 10 -14.40 -19.13 22.58
CA MET A 10 -13.04 -18.75 22.99
C MET A 10 -11.99 -19.02 21.91
N LEU A 11 -12.08 -20.14 21.20
CA LEU A 11 -11.17 -20.42 20.06
C LEU A 11 -11.32 -19.35 18.97
N GLY A 12 -12.57 -18.98 18.65
CA GLY A 12 -12.83 -17.93 17.69
C GLY A 12 -12.25 -16.58 18.12
N LEU A 13 -12.41 -16.21 19.40
CA LEU A 13 -11.82 -14.99 19.97
C LEU A 13 -10.29 -15.02 19.91
N ALA A 14 -9.65 -16.15 20.22
CA ALA A 14 -8.20 -16.28 20.14
C ALA A 14 -7.70 -16.14 18.68
N PHE A 15 -8.39 -16.74 17.71
CA PHE A 15 -8.02 -16.63 16.29
C PHE A 15 -8.25 -15.23 15.74
N ALA A 16 -9.31 -14.54 16.16
CA ALA A 16 -9.57 -13.14 15.83
C ALA A 16 -8.52 -12.22 16.45
N ALA A 17 -8.17 -12.41 17.73
CA ALA A 17 -7.15 -11.62 18.42
C ALA A 17 -5.76 -11.80 17.80
N SER A 18 -5.40 -13.04 17.41
CA SER A 18 -4.19 -13.33 16.64
C SER A 18 -4.16 -12.54 15.33
N GLY A 19 -5.24 -12.56 14.54
CA GLY A 19 -5.32 -11.79 13.30
C GLY A 19 -5.19 -10.30 13.54
N PHE A 20 -5.93 -9.78 14.52
CA PHE A 20 -5.96 -8.37 14.91
C PHE A 20 -4.57 -7.85 15.29
N GLY A 21 -3.89 -8.55 16.21
CA GLY A 21 -2.55 -8.17 16.67
C GLY A 21 -1.49 -8.31 15.57
N SER A 22 -1.50 -9.41 14.83
CA SER A 22 -0.47 -9.70 13.83
C SER A 22 -0.53 -8.72 12.65
N LEU A 23 -1.71 -8.52 12.07
CA LEU A 23 -1.86 -7.62 10.92
C LEU A 23 -1.86 -6.14 11.32
N GLY A 24 -2.28 -5.83 12.54
CA GLY A 24 -2.08 -4.51 13.14
C GLY A 24 -0.59 -4.18 13.28
N THR A 25 0.21 -5.09 13.85
CA THR A 25 1.67 -4.96 13.94
C THR A 25 2.30 -4.79 12.56
N GLN A 26 1.93 -5.66 11.60
CA GLN A 26 2.43 -5.56 10.23
C GLN A 26 2.12 -4.18 9.63
N SER A 27 0.90 -3.68 9.81
CA SER A 27 0.47 -2.39 9.27
C SER A 27 1.29 -1.22 9.84
N VAL A 28 1.61 -1.25 11.14
CA VAL A 28 2.45 -0.24 11.80
C VAL A 28 3.91 -0.32 11.32
N LEU A 29 4.49 -1.53 11.25
CA LEU A 29 5.86 -1.71 10.77
C LEU A 29 6.02 -1.32 9.31
N SER A 30 5.03 -1.67 8.48
CA SER A 30 5.01 -1.27 7.08
C SER A 30 5.02 0.25 6.92
N ARG A 31 4.26 0.97 7.76
CA ARG A 31 4.26 2.44 7.78
C ARG A 31 5.59 3.01 8.25
N TRP A 32 6.21 2.43 9.28
CA TRP A 32 7.53 2.88 9.74
C TRP A 32 8.58 2.72 8.64
N LEU A 33 8.66 1.54 8.03
CA LEU A 33 9.58 1.30 6.93
C LEU A 33 9.33 2.27 5.76
N ALA A 34 8.07 2.45 5.35
CA ALA A 34 7.72 3.42 4.30
C ALA A 34 8.19 4.84 4.63
N GLN A 35 8.06 5.27 5.89
CA GLN A 35 8.59 6.57 6.32
C GLN A 35 10.11 6.66 6.15
N ASP A 36 10.87 5.64 6.53
CA ASP A 36 12.33 5.76 6.50
C ASP A 36 12.97 5.54 5.12
N LEU A 37 12.28 4.86 4.22
CA LEU A 37 12.77 4.50 2.89
C LEU A 37 12.32 5.48 1.79
N GLY A 38 11.28 6.27 2.07
CA GLY A 38 10.60 7.11 1.08
C GLY A 38 9.35 6.44 0.53
N HIS A 39 8.42 7.24 0.00
CA HIS A 39 7.11 6.81 -0.47
C HIS A 39 7.10 6.41 -1.96
N GLU A 40 8.20 5.86 -2.44
CA GLU A 40 8.28 5.40 -3.82
C GLU A 40 7.40 4.16 -4.04
N VAL A 41 6.62 4.18 -5.11
CA VAL A 41 5.69 3.10 -5.51
C VAL A 41 6.30 1.69 -5.46
N PRO A 42 7.53 1.45 -5.97
CA PRO A 42 8.10 0.10 -5.94
C PRO A 42 8.51 -0.34 -4.53
N ALA A 43 8.77 0.57 -3.59
CA ALA A 43 9.09 0.23 -2.21
C ALA A 43 7.85 -0.33 -1.49
N VAL A 44 6.69 0.30 -1.68
CA VAL A 44 5.41 -0.17 -1.12
C VAL A 44 5.01 -1.53 -1.72
N ILE A 45 5.19 -1.73 -3.03
CA ILE A 45 4.89 -3.01 -3.69
C ILE A 45 5.85 -4.11 -3.19
N GLY A 46 7.15 -3.78 -3.08
CA GLY A 46 8.16 -4.70 -2.54
C GLY A 46 7.83 -5.14 -1.13
N LEU A 47 7.30 -4.24 -0.29
CA LEU A 47 6.86 -4.54 1.07
C LEU A 47 5.70 -5.55 1.11
N ILE A 48 4.69 -5.39 0.25
CA ILE A 48 3.57 -6.34 0.16
C ILE A 48 4.07 -7.73 -0.27
N SER A 49 4.94 -7.77 -1.29
CA SER A 49 5.55 -9.03 -1.75
C SER A 49 6.44 -9.68 -0.70
N ALA A 50 7.18 -8.89 0.08
CA ALA A 50 7.98 -9.36 1.20
C ALA A 50 7.14 -10.07 2.26
N VAL A 51 6.01 -9.45 2.63
CA VAL A 51 5.07 -10.02 3.61
C VAL A 51 4.57 -11.36 3.10
N MET A 52 4.10 -11.43 1.85
CA MET A 52 3.59 -12.66 1.25
C MET A 52 4.66 -13.74 1.14
N ALA A 53 5.91 -13.38 0.81
CA ALA A 53 7.03 -14.31 0.78
C ALA A 53 7.35 -14.87 2.18
N GLY A 54 7.33 -14.04 3.22
CA GLY A 54 7.50 -14.47 4.61
C GLY A 54 6.39 -15.42 5.07
N LEU A 55 5.12 -15.10 4.75
CA LEU A 55 3.99 -15.99 4.99
C LEU A 55 4.15 -17.34 4.27
N ALA A 56 4.59 -17.33 3.02
CA ALA A 56 4.86 -18.55 2.25
C ALA A 56 5.95 -19.41 2.91
N ALA A 57 7.07 -18.79 3.30
CA ALA A 57 8.18 -19.47 3.96
C ALA A 57 7.75 -20.08 5.30
N GLY A 58 7.00 -19.34 6.12
CA GLY A 58 6.45 -19.82 7.39
C GLY A 58 5.48 -21.00 7.21
N ALA A 59 4.61 -20.92 6.21
CA ALA A 59 3.70 -22.00 5.87
C ALA A 59 4.45 -23.26 5.40
N LEU A 60 5.52 -23.13 4.60
CA LEU A 60 6.35 -24.28 4.19
C LEU A 60 7.15 -24.89 5.35
N TRP A 61 7.64 -24.04 6.26
CA TRP A 61 8.38 -24.47 7.44
C TRP A 61 7.53 -25.33 8.37
N TRP A 62 6.21 -25.12 8.39
CA TRP A 62 5.27 -25.94 9.15
C TRP A 62 5.21 -27.39 8.62
N LYS A 63 6.12 -28.23 9.13
CA LYS A 63 6.25 -29.67 8.86
C LYS A 63 5.77 -30.47 10.07
N LYS A 64 5.21 -31.68 9.88
CA LYS A 64 4.84 -32.56 11.01
C LYS A 64 6.09 -32.97 11.82
N GLY A 65 6.04 -32.85 13.15
CA GLY A 65 7.11 -33.18 14.11
C GLY A 65 6.59 -33.14 15.56
N ARG A 66 7.41 -33.46 16.57
CA ARG A 66 7.00 -33.58 18.00
C ARG A 66 6.38 -32.30 18.62
N ILE A 67 6.75 -31.11 18.14
CA ILE A 67 6.15 -29.84 18.60
C ILE A 67 4.68 -29.73 18.15
N HIS A 68 4.33 -30.37 17.02
CA HIS A 68 2.98 -30.37 16.43
C HIS A 68 2.05 -31.41 17.05
N SER A 69 2.57 -32.24 17.95
CA SER A 69 1.79 -33.18 18.78
C SER A 69 0.86 -32.46 19.77
N CYS A 70 1.12 -31.16 20.04
CA CYS A 70 0.27 -30.29 20.85
C CYS A 70 0.01 -28.97 20.09
N PRO A 71 -0.98 -28.91 19.18
CA PRO A 71 -1.17 -27.78 18.28
C PRO A 71 -1.53 -26.48 19.02
N TYR A 72 -2.17 -26.56 20.20
CA TYR A 72 -2.38 -25.41 21.10
C TYR A 72 -1.06 -24.80 21.60
N ARG A 73 -0.10 -25.64 22.01
CA ARG A 73 1.21 -25.18 22.47
C ARG A 73 2.01 -24.61 21.31
N ALA A 74 1.95 -25.26 20.14
CA ALA A 74 2.64 -24.79 18.95
C ALA A 74 2.11 -23.41 18.49
N LEU A 75 0.78 -23.22 18.45
CA LEU A 75 0.21 -21.90 18.13
C LEU A 75 0.55 -20.85 19.19
N SER A 76 0.53 -21.21 20.49
CA SER A 76 0.96 -20.32 21.56
C SER A 76 2.42 -19.85 21.40
N VAL A 77 3.33 -20.72 20.98
CA VAL A 77 4.72 -20.35 20.68
C VAL A 77 4.80 -19.39 19.49
N LEU A 78 4.03 -19.62 18.43
CA LEU A 78 3.98 -18.71 17.28
C LEU A 78 3.44 -17.33 17.66
N GLU A 79 2.36 -17.27 18.43
CA GLU A 79 1.80 -16.00 18.93
C GLU A 79 2.78 -15.27 19.86
N THR A 80 3.51 -16.01 20.68
CA THR A 80 4.57 -15.43 21.53
C THR A 80 5.68 -14.84 20.67
N TRP A 81 6.10 -15.54 19.61
CA TRP A 81 7.08 -15.03 18.66
C TRP A 81 6.57 -13.72 18.03
N ILE A 82 5.36 -13.72 17.48
CA ILE A 82 4.77 -12.53 16.84
C ILE A 82 4.73 -11.34 17.83
N GLY A 83 4.27 -11.57 19.07
CA GLY A 83 4.18 -10.54 20.10
C GLY A 83 5.55 -9.98 20.51
N LEU A 84 6.55 -10.85 20.71
CA LEU A 84 7.92 -10.43 20.99
C LEU A 84 8.55 -9.71 19.79
N ALA A 85 8.25 -10.16 18.57
CA ALA A 85 8.75 -9.54 17.35
C ALA A 85 8.17 -8.14 17.13
N ALA A 86 6.91 -7.91 17.50
CA ALA A 86 6.29 -6.59 17.48
C ALA A 86 7.08 -5.59 18.36
N VAL A 87 7.39 -6.00 19.61
CA VAL A 87 8.12 -5.15 20.57
C VAL A 87 9.58 -4.98 20.17
N ALA A 88 10.26 -6.06 19.80
CA ALA A 88 11.66 -5.99 19.39
C ALA A 88 11.86 -5.24 18.05
N GLY A 89 10.82 -5.15 17.23
CA GLY A 89 10.76 -4.30 16.03
C GLY A 89 11.08 -2.83 16.30
N ILE A 90 10.79 -2.32 17.50
CA ILE A 90 11.14 -0.96 17.93
C ILE A 90 12.65 -0.70 17.81
N LEU A 91 13.47 -1.73 18.04
CA LEU A 91 14.93 -1.63 18.02
C LEU A 91 15.51 -1.93 16.64
N TRP A 92 15.04 -3.00 15.97
CA TRP A 92 15.68 -3.44 14.73
C TRP A 92 15.17 -2.71 13.48
N ILE A 93 13.95 -2.20 13.44
CA ILE A 93 13.40 -1.58 12.22
C ILE A 93 14.16 -0.31 11.84
N PRO A 94 14.47 0.61 12.79
CA PRO A 94 15.33 1.75 12.51
C PRO A 94 16.73 1.33 12.05
N LEU A 95 17.27 0.23 12.58
CA LEU A 95 18.56 -0.30 12.18
C LEU A 95 18.52 -0.83 10.73
N VAL A 96 17.50 -1.62 10.39
CA VAL A 96 17.29 -2.11 9.03
C VAL A 96 17.17 -0.95 8.05
N ALA A 97 16.38 0.07 8.38
CA ALA A 97 16.21 1.24 7.54
C ALA A 97 17.52 2.03 7.37
N LYS A 98 18.29 2.22 8.45
CA LYS A 98 19.61 2.86 8.41
C LYS A 98 20.58 2.11 7.50
N VAL A 99 20.66 0.78 7.65
CA VAL A 99 21.51 -0.08 6.81
C VAL A 99 21.05 0.01 5.36
N ALA A 100 19.76 -0.20 5.08
CA ALA A 100 19.20 -0.13 3.74
C ALA A 100 19.52 1.21 3.03
N ASN A 101 19.38 2.33 3.74
CA ASN A 101 19.68 3.66 3.20
C ASN A 101 21.18 3.91 2.97
N SER A 102 22.06 3.35 3.81
CA SER A 102 23.51 3.51 3.63
C SER A 102 24.06 2.80 2.40
N TRP A 103 23.44 1.72 1.96
CA TRP A 103 23.85 0.97 0.77
C TRP A 103 23.20 1.48 -0.51
N ALA A 104 21.95 1.96 -0.42
CA ALA A 104 21.15 2.26 -1.60
C ALA A 104 21.37 3.68 -2.18
N GLY A 105 22.03 4.58 -1.45
CA GLY A 105 22.20 5.97 -1.91
C GLY A 105 20.85 6.66 -2.20
N SER A 106 20.86 7.60 -3.15
CA SER A 106 19.65 8.19 -3.75
C SER A 106 19.20 7.44 -5.02
N ALA A 107 19.66 6.21 -5.23
CA ALA A 107 19.42 5.48 -6.47
C ALA A 107 17.99 4.93 -6.56
N ALA A 108 17.40 4.98 -7.76
CA ALA A 108 16.06 4.48 -8.04
C ALA A 108 15.96 2.96 -7.83
N LEU A 109 14.77 2.44 -7.51
CA LEU A 109 14.52 1.00 -7.30
C LEU A 109 14.85 0.09 -8.50
N SER A 110 14.95 0.64 -9.72
CA SER A 110 15.38 -0.09 -10.93
C SER A 110 16.89 -0.38 -10.98
N THR A 111 17.66 0.17 -10.04
CA THR A 111 19.10 -0.06 -9.92
C THR A 111 19.39 -1.26 -9.01
N PRO A 112 20.54 -1.94 -9.16
CA PRO A 112 20.96 -3.01 -8.25
C PRO A 112 20.92 -2.61 -6.77
N GLU A 113 21.28 -1.36 -6.47
CA GLU A 113 21.24 -0.75 -5.15
C GLU A 113 19.82 -0.68 -4.59
N GLY A 114 18.86 -0.32 -5.44
CA GLY A 114 17.43 -0.32 -5.12
C GLY A 114 16.85 -1.72 -4.89
N VAL A 115 17.28 -2.72 -5.67
CA VAL A 115 16.90 -4.13 -5.46
C VAL A 115 17.44 -4.65 -4.13
N LEU A 116 18.69 -4.32 -3.79
CA LEU A 116 19.27 -4.67 -2.50
C LEU A 116 18.51 -4.01 -1.34
N GLN A 117 18.10 -2.75 -1.49
CA GLN A 117 17.27 -2.05 -0.53
C GLN A 117 15.96 -2.84 -0.30
N ALA A 118 15.26 -3.22 -1.37
CA ALA A 118 14.05 -4.04 -1.30
C ALA A 118 14.29 -5.37 -0.56
N ALA A 119 15.40 -6.06 -0.85
CA ALA A 119 15.75 -7.31 -0.18
C ALA A 119 16.01 -7.14 1.34
N LEU A 120 16.70 -6.09 1.75
CA LEU A 120 16.96 -5.78 3.16
C LEU A 120 15.66 -5.48 3.93
N ILE A 121 14.70 -4.83 3.28
CA ILE A 121 13.37 -4.57 3.83
C ILE A 121 12.60 -5.87 4.00
N CYS A 122 12.67 -6.77 3.01
CA CYS A 122 12.08 -8.10 3.12
C CYS A 122 12.61 -8.84 4.34
N LEU A 123 13.93 -8.79 4.55
CA LEU A 123 14.59 -9.39 5.70
C LEU A 123 14.16 -8.72 7.02
N GLY A 124 13.93 -7.41 7.04
CA GLY A 124 13.48 -6.69 8.23
C GLY A 124 12.08 -7.06 8.72
N LEU A 125 11.17 -7.39 7.79
CA LEU A 125 9.82 -7.87 8.13
C LEU A 125 9.75 -9.37 8.38
N PHE A 126 10.73 -10.14 7.89
CA PHE A 126 10.73 -11.59 7.98
C PHE A 126 10.54 -12.15 9.41
N PRO A 127 11.15 -11.60 10.48
CA PRO A 127 10.93 -12.08 11.85
C PRO A 127 9.48 -12.03 12.31
N LEU A 128 8.65 -11.16 11.73
CA LEU A 128 7.23 -11.04 12.01
C LEU A 128 6.39 -11.91 11.07
N THR A 129 6.66 -11.85 9.76
CA THR A 129 5.81 -12.46 8.74
C THR A 129 6.02 -13.96 8.61
N PHE A 130 7.22 -14.46 8.97
CA PHE A 130 7.51 -15.88 9.02
C PHE A 130 6.63 -16.65 10.02
N PRO A 131 6.56 -16.31 11.32
CA PRO A 131 5.67 -17.01 12.24
C PRO A 131 4.19 -16.84 11.86
N MET A 132 3.79 -15.69 11.29
CA MET A 132 2.42 -15.49 10.77
C MET A 132 2.05 -16.50 9.67
N GLY A 133 3.00 -16.92 8.83
CA GLY A 133 2.76 -17.94 7.80
C GLY A 133 2.41 -19.31 8.38
N ALA A 134 2.92 -19.61 9.57
CA ALA A 134 2.72 -20.87 10.26
C ALA A 134 1.45 -20.91 11.12
N THR A 135 0.83 -19.76 11.43
CA THR A 135 -0.36 -19.71 12.30
C THR A 135 -1.58 -20.36 11.64
N LEU A 136 -1.83 -20.10 10.36
CA LEU A 136 -3.00 -20.64 9.66
C LEU A 136 -3.04 -22.18 9.63
N PRO A 137 -1.94 -22.89 9.26
CA PRO A 137 -1.88 -24.34 9.40
C PRO A 137 -2.05 -24.85 10.84
N ALA A 138 -1.55 -24.11 11.83
CA ALA A 138 -1.70 -24.48 13.25
C ALA A 138 -3.16 -24.33 13.71
N MET A 139 -3.83 -23.24 13.35
CA MET A 139 -5.24 -22.99 13.64
C MET A 139 -6.15 -24.04 12.99
N GLU A 140 -5.85 -24.44 11.74
CA GLU A 140 -6.59 -25.50 11.05
C GLU A 140 -6.52 -26.82 11.81
N GLN A 141 -5.34 -27.22 12.26
CA GLN A 141 -5.16 -28.46 13.03
C GLN A 141 -6.02 -28.47 14.31
N ILE A 142 -6.06 -27.35 15.04
CA ILE A 142 -6.90 -27.20 16.25
C ILE A 142 -8.39 -27.26 15.91
N ALA A 143 -8.80 -26.54 14.87
CA ALA A 143 -10.20 -26.41 14.49
C ALA A 143 -10.78 -27.73 13.97
N VAL A 144 -10.02 -28.46 13.16
CA VAL A 144 -10.41 -29.77 12.64
C VAL A 144 -10.66 -30.78 13.75
N GLN A 145 -9.79 -30.81 14.76
CA GLN A 145 -9.98 -31.69 15.92
C GLN A 145 -11.26 -31.36 16.69
N SER A 146 -11.65 -30.07 16.71
CA SER A 146 -12.81 -29.59 17.45
C SER A 146 -14.14 -29.75 16.69
N TYR A 147 -14.13 -29.58 15.36
CA TYR A 147 -15.34 -29.58 14.52
C TYR A 147 -15.56 -30.89 13.75
N ARG A 148 -14.51 -31.70 13.51
CA ARG A 148 -14.53 -32.90 12.65
C ARG A 148 -15.10 -32.66 11.24
N ASP A 149 -14.98 -31.44 10.72
CA ASP A 149 -15.43 -31.05 9.37
C ASP A 149 -14.25 -30.41 8.62
N SER A 150 -13.98 -30.85 7.39
CA SER A 150 -12.91 -30.28 6.56
C SER A 150 -13.22 -28.84 6.11
N ARG A 151 -14.50 -28.45 6.05
CA ARG A 151 -14.93 -27.10 5.68
C ARG A 151 -14.60 -26.06 6.75
N VAL A 152 -14.22 -26.49 7.97
CA VAL A 152 -13.82 -25.61 9.07
C VAL A 152 -12.72 -24.62 8.66
N MET A 153 -11.96 -24.95 7.62
CA MET A 153 -11.01 -24.03 7.00
C MET A 153 -11.62 -22.66 6.70
N GLY A 154 -12.84 -22.62 6.14
CA GLY A 154 -13.54 -21.36 5.84
C GLY A 154 -13.90 -20.55 7.09
N TRP A 155 -14.20 -21.22 8.21
CA TRP A 155 -14.43 -20.56 9.49
C TRP A 155 -13.12 -20.03 10.09
N VAL A 156 -12.04 -20.82 10.03
CA VAL A 156 -10.70 -20.43 10.51
C VAL A 156 -10.17 -19.21 9.75
N THR A 157 -10.20 -19.24 8.41
CA THR A 157 -9.79 -18.09 7.59
C THR A 157 -10.72 -16.91 7.82
N GLY A 158 -12.04 -17.13 7.86
CA GLY A 158 -13.01 -16.07 8.10
C GLY A 158 -12.73 -15.31 9.40
N ILE A 159 -12.60 -16.01 10.52
CA ILE A 159 -12.44 -15.34 11.82
C ILE A 159 -11.07 -14.69 12.00
N ASN A 160 -9.99 -15.31 11.50
CA ASN A 160 -8.65 -14.76 11.58
C ASN A 160 -8.49 -13.54 10.65
N THR A 161 -8.91 -13.65 9.39
CA THR A 161 -8.88 -12.54 8.43
C THR A 161 -9.82 -11.41 8.85
N GLY A 162 -10.98 -11.71 9.44
CA GLY A 162 -11.87 -10.70 10.01
C GLY A 162 -11.23 -9.95 11.18
N GLY A 163 -10.57 -10.66 12.10
CA GLY A 163 -9.76 -10.04 13.15
C GLY A 163 -8.66 -9.16 12.58
N ALA A 164 -7.96 -9.64 11.55
CA ALA A 164 -6.91 -8.91 10.85
C ALA A 164 -7.42 -7.61 10.21
N ALA A 165 -8.58 -7.63 9.55
CA ALA A 165 -9.21 -6.44 9.00
C ALA A 165 -9.52 -5.39 10.07
N MET A 166 -10.07 -5.83 11.21
CA MET A 166 -10.30 -4.95 12.35
C MET A 166 -9.00 -4.41 12.95
N GLY A 167 -7.93 -5.20 12.96
CA GLY A 167 -6.59 -4.77 13.37
C GLY A 167 -6.02 -3.66 12.49
N CYS A 168 -6.21 -3.77 11.17
CA CYS A 168 -5.84 -2.70 10.23
C CYS A 168 -6.64 -1.41 10.45
N LEU A 169 -7.97 -1.51 10.61
CA LEU A 169 -8.83 -0.36 10.86
C LEU A 169 -8.49 0.32 12.20
N ALA A 170 -8.47 -0.46 13.28
CA ALA A 170 -8.15 0.05 14.61
C ALA A 170 -6.73 0.62 14.64
N GLY A 171 -5.78 -0.05 13.98
CA GLY A 171 -4.41 0.42 13.81
C GLY A 171 -4.36 1.81 13.17
N ALA A 172 -5.00 1.99 12.02
CA ALA A 172 -4.94 3.25 11.29
C ALA A 172 -5.74 4.40 11.92
N TRP A 173 -6.93 4.11 12.47
CA TRP A 173 -7.88 5.14 12.90
C TRP A 173 -7.83 5.45 14.40
N ILE A 174 -7.39 4.51 15.23
CA ILE A 174 -7.49 4.64 16.70
C ILE A 174 -6.13 4.51 17.37
N ILE A 175 -5.46 3.36 17.19
CA ILE A 175 -4.27 2.98 17.94
C ILE A 175 -3.06 3.82 17.52
N LEU A 176 -2.79 3.95 16.21
CA LEU A 176 -1.65 4.73 15.74
C LEU A 176 -1.79 6.23 16.01
N PRO A 177 -2.93 6.89 15.76
CA PRO A 177 -3.09 8.30 16.09
C PRO A 177 -2.98 8.60 17.59
N SER A 178 -3.41 7.66 18.46
CA SER A 178 -3.41 7.87 19.92
C SER A 178 -2.09 7.50 20.60
N LEU A 179 -1.42 6.44 20.17
CA LEU A 179 -0.23 5.89 20.84
C LEU A 179 1.08 6.13 20.07
N GLY A 180 1.01 6.64 18.84
CA GLY A 180 2.16 6.74 17.93
C GLY A 180 2.71 5.38 17.51
N LEU A 181 3.82 5.37 16.77
CA LEU A 181 4.42 4.15 16.22
C LEU A 181 4.81 3.14 17.31
N VAL A 182 5.60 3.60 18.29
CA VAL A 182 6.13 2.75 19.37
C VAL A 182 5.00 2.18 20.23
N GLY A 183 4.08 3.03 20.69
CA GLY A 183 2.98 2.60 21.54
C GLY A 183 2.03 1.64 20.83
N SER A 184 1.84 1.79 19.51
CA SER A 184 1.06 0.85 18.70
C SER A 184 1.69 -0.54 18.63
N LEU A 185 3.01 -0.62 18.42
CA LEU A 185 3.72 -1.91 18.39
C LEU A 185 3.66 -2.62 19.74
N VAL A 186 3.79 -1.88 20.84
CA VAL A 186 3.62 -2.44 22.18
C VAL A 186 2.19 -2.93 22.38
N ALA A 187 1.18 -2.14 22.01
CA ALA A 187 -0.22 -2.51 22.17
C ALA A 187 -0.58 -3.80 21.40
N PHE A 188 -0.22 -3.87 20.11
CA PHE A 188 -0.47 -5.08 19.32
C PHE A 188 0.36 -6.28 19.80
N GLY A 189 1.62 -6.06 20.18
CA GLY A 189 2.49 -7.09 20.74
C GLY A 189 1.91 -7.71 22.01
N VAL A 190 1.39 -6.88 22.93
CA VAL A 190 0.71 -7.34 24.15
C VAL A 190 -0.54 -8.15 23.80
N LEU A 191 -1.34 -7.73 22.81
CA LEU A 191 -2.52 -8.50 22.38
C LEU A 191 -2.15 -9.90 21.85
N ASN A 192 -1.08 -10.03 21.06
CA ASN A 192 -0.58 -11.35 20.64
C ASN A 192 -0.07 -12.18 21.83
N LEU A 193 0.62 -11.58 22.81
CA LEU A 193 1.06 -12.28 24.03
C LEU A 193 -0.13 -12.76 24.89
N LEU A 194 -1.20 -11.97 24.98
CA LEU A 194 -2.44 -12.38 25.66
C LEU A 194 -3.13 -13.54 24.92
N ALA A 195 -3.17 -13.49 23.59
CA ALA A 195 -3.65 -14.62 22.78
C ALA A 195 -2.79 -15.87 23.01
N ALA A 196 -1.47 -15.72 23.08
CA ALA A 196 -0.54 -16.80 23.38
C ALA A 196 -0.79 -17.43 24.76
N ALA A 197 -1.00 -16.62 25.79
CA ALA A 197 -1.30 -17.08 27.15
C ALA A 197 -2.63 -17.85 27.23
N CYS A 198 -3.67 -17.34 26.55
CA CYS A 198 -4.95 -18.02 26.43
C CYS A 198 -4.80 -19.41 25.78
N LEU A 199 -4.05 -19.50 24.68
CA LEU A 199 -3.78 -20.77 24.00
C LEU A 199 -2.93 -21.73 24.84
N PHE A 200 -1.95 -21.22 25.58
CA PHE A 200 -1.10 -22.02 26.46
C PHE A 200 -1.91 -22.69 27.57
N SER A 201 -2.83 -21.95 28.20
CA SER A 201 -3.70 -22.47 29.27
C SER A 201 -4.56 -23.68 28.84
N ARG A 202 -4.86 -23.77 27.54
CA ARG A 202 -5.61 -24.88 26.94
C ARG A 202 -4.73 -26.07 26.60
N SER A 203 -3.42 -25.86 26.44
CA SER A 203 -2.47 -26.92 26.09
C SER A 203 -2.26 -27.93 27.22
N THR A 204 -2.42 -27.51 28.48
CA THR A 204 -2.29 -28.36 29.67
C THR A 204 -3.53 -29.22 29.94
N SER A 205 -4.69 -28.85 29.38
CA SER A 205 -5.98 -29.52 29.65
C SER A 205 -6.35 -30.62 28.64
N ARG A 206 -5.61 -30.75 27.52
CA ARG A 206 -5.87 -31.74 26.47
C ARG A 206 -4.56 -32.40 26.02
N GLY A 207 -4.19 -33.50 26.67
CA GLY A 207 -3.25 -34.46 26.09
C GLY A 207 -3.91 -35.11 24.87
N LEU A 208 -3.26 -35.04 23.71
CA LEU A 208 -3.82 -35.59 22.47
C LEU A 208 -3.45 -37.06 22.34
N ASN A 209 -4.40 -37.94 22.68
CA ASN A 209 -4.50 -39.28 22.11
C ASN A 209 -5.49 -39.21 20.95
N GLU A 210 -4.97 -39.24 19.73
CA GLU A 210 -5.49 -39.92 18.55
C GLU A 210 -4.94 -39.26 17.29
N GLU A 211 -4.19 -40.06 16.56
CA GLU A 211 -3.60 -39.76 15.27
C GLU A 211 -4.74 -39.58 14.26
N PHE A 212 -5.23 -38.35 14.07
CA PHE A 212 -6.06 -38.03 12.90
C PHE A 212 -5.18 -38.17 11.66
N ALA A 213 -5.10 -39.40 11.16
CA ALA A 213 -4.40 -39.75 9.95
C ALA A 213 -5.02 -38.94 8.80
N ILE A 214 -4.17 -38.21 8.07
CA ILE A 214 -4.53 -37.74 6.73
C ILE A 214 -4.86 -39.03 5.97
N PRO A 215 -6.07 -39.20 5.41
CA PRO A 215 -6.35 -40.38 4.62
C PRO A 215 -5.29 -40.47 3.53
N ASN A 216 -4.44 -41.50 3.62
CA ASN A 216 -3.40 -41.80 2.65
C ASN A 216 -4.09 -42.39 1.41
N ARG A 217 -4.94 -41.60 0.76
CA ARG A 217 -5.51 -41.96 -0.52
C ARG A 217 -4.48 -41.59 -1.58
N PRO A 218 -4.06 -42.52 -2.45
CA PRO A 218 -3.29 -42.17 -3.64
C PRO A 218 -4.20 -41.32 -4.53
N GLY A 219 -4.15 -40.00 -4.33
CA GLY A 219 -4.80 -39.05 -5.22
C GLY A 219 -4.07 -39.04 -6.55
N ASN A 220 -4.81 -39.06 -7.66
CA ASN A 220 -4.25 -38.88 -9.00
C ASN A 220 -3.26 -37.70 -9.00
N SER A 221 -2.01 -37.94 -9.43
CA SER A 221 -0.93 -36.95 -9.46
C SER A 221 -1.31 -35.73 -10.29
N GLU A 222 -2.04 -35.93 -11.39
CA GLU A 222 -2.54 -34.85 -12.25
C GLU A 222 -3.51 -33.92 -11.51
N GLY A 223 -4.37 -34.48 -10.65
CA GLY A 223 -5.31 -33.71 -9.83
C GLY A 223 -4.59 -32.83 -8.80
N ARG A 224 -3.51 -33.34 -8.18
CA ARG A 224 -2.71 -32.58 -7.21
C ARG A 224 -1.99 -31.41 -7.87
N THR A 225 -1.34 -31.65 -9.00
CA THR A 225 -0.64 -30.59 -9.76
C THR A 225 -1.61 -29.51 -10.19
N ARG A 226 -2.79 -29.88 -10.70
CA ARG A 226 -3.83 -28.92 -11.08
C ARG A 226 -4.27 -28.05 -9.89
N ILE A 227 -4.52 -28.64 -8.72
CA ILE A 227 -4.89 -27.89 -7.51
C ILE A 227 -3.79 -26.89 -7.11
N LEU A 228 -2.52 -27.32 -7.13
CA LEU A 228 -1.39 -26.44 -6.76
C LEU A 228 -1.23 -25.29 -7.75
N ILE A 229 -1.34 -25.54 -9.06
CA ILE A 229 -1.32 -24.48 -10.08
C ILE A 229 -2.48 -23.51 -9.88
N THR A 230 -3.70 -24.01 -9.62
CA THR A 230 -4.85 -23.15 -9.35
C THR A 230 -4.67 -22.35 -8.07
N LEU A 231 -4.11 -22.92 -7.00
CA LEU A 231 -3.77 -22.19 -5.77
C LEU A 231 -2.74 -21.08 -6.01
N PHE A 232 -1.70 -21.36 -6.79
CA PHE A 232 -0.68 -20.37 -7.15
C PHE A 232 -1.30 -19.21 -7.95
N LEU A 233 -2.04 -19.55 -9.01
CA LEU A 233 -2.64 -18.55 -9.90
C LEU A 233 -3.72 -17.73 -9.20
N THR A 234 -4.53 -18.33 -8.32
CA THR A 234 -5.52 -17.57 -7.53
C THR A 234 -4.86 -16.65 -6.51
N GLY A 235 -3.75 -17.04 -5.91
CA GLY A 235 -2.95 -16.15 -5.05
C GLY A 235 -2.35 -15.00 -5.85
N LEU A 236 -1.77 -15.31 -7.01
CA LEU A 236 -1.22 -14.33 -7.94
C LEU A 236 -2.27 -13.31 -8.37
N ILE A 237 -3.41 -13.75 -8.87
CA ILE A 237 -4.47 -12.86 -9.34
C ILE A 237 -5.10 -12.11 -8.15
N GLY A 238 -5.28 -12.74 -6.99
CA GLY A 238 -5.87 -12.13 -5.80
C GLY A 238 -5.08 -10.92 -5.29
N LEU A 239 -3.77 -11.06 -5.12
CA LEU A 239 -2.89 -9.95 -4.69
C LEU A 239 -2.61 -8.96 -5.84
N ALA A 240 -2.52 -9.43 -7.08
CA ALA A 240 -2.44 -8.53 -8.23
C ALA A 240 -3.67 -7.63 -8.31
N TYR A 241 -4.87 -8.18 -8.08
CA TYR A 241 -6.10 -7.43 -8.04
C TYR A 241 -6.14 -6.43 -6.87
N GLU A 242 -5.66 -6.81 -5.68
CA GLU A 242 -5.54 -5.90 -4.54
C GLU A 242 -4.68 -4.66 -4.90
N VAL A 243 -3.48 -4.89 -5.45
CA VAL A 243 -2.57 -3.81 -5.89
C VAL A 243 -3.20 -2.96 -6.98
N LEU A 244 -3.85 -3.59 -7.96
CA LEU A 244 -4.54 -2.91 -9.05
C LEU A 244 -5.70 -2.04 -8.54
N GLY A 245 -6.52 -2.57 -7.63
CA GLY A 245 -7.64 -1.86 -7.03
C GLY A 245 -7.18 -0.66 -6.19
N LEU A 246 -6.09 -0.79 -5.43
CA LEU A 246 -5.51 0.32 -4.67
C LEU A 246 -5.03 1.44 -5.59
N ARG A 247 -4.36 1.09 -6.69
CA ARG A 247 -3.97 2.05 -7.73
C ARG A 247 -5.19 2.68 -8.41
N PHE A 248 -6.25 1.93 -8.60
CA PHE A 248 -7.47 2.45 -9.23
C PHE A 248 -8.24 3.42 -8.33
N LEU A 249 -8.36 3.09 -7.04
CA LEU A 249 -8.91 4.00 -6.03
C LEU A 249 -8.13 5.31 -5.92
N SER A 250 -6.81 5.28 -6.13
CA SER A 250 -5.96 6.47 -6.11
C SER A 250 -6.28 7.52 -7.17
N LEU A 251 -7.06 7.16 -8.21
CA LEU A 251 -7.54 8.07 -9.24
C LEU A 251 -8.81 8.84 -8.84
N ALA A 252 -9.55 8.34 -7.84
CA ALA A 252 -10.83 8.92 -7.40
C ALA A 252 -10.83 9.40 -5.94
N LEU A 253 -9.83 9.00 -5.15
CA LEU A 253 -9.70 9.35 -3.75
C LEU A 253 -8.44 10.15 -3.49
N ASP A 254 -8.42 10.84 -2.36
CA ASP A 254 -7.39 11.78 -1.94
C ASP A 254 -6.08 11.08 -1.46
N ASN A 255 -5.95 9.76 -1.58
CA ASN A 255 -4.72 9.04 -1.22
C ASN A 255 -4.22 9.34 0.20
N THR A 256 -5.14 9.37 1.16
CA THR A 256 -4.79 9.55 2.58
C THR A 256 -4.32 8.23 3.19
N ALA A 257 -3.60 8.30 4.32
CA ALA A 257 -3.24 7.10 5.08
C ALA A 257 -4.47 6.30 5.53
N TYR A 258 -5.64 6.96 5.63
CA TYR A 258 -6.91 6.33 5.96
C TYR A 258 -7.51 5.61 4.75
N THR A 259 -7.44 6.20 3.56
CA THR A 259 -7.89 5.58 2.31
C THR A 259 -7.28 4.20 2.11
N PHE A 260 -5.95 4.09 2.23
CA PHE A 260 -5.25 2.80 2.07
C PHE A 260 -5.65 1.77 3.14
N ALA A 261 -5.76 2.20 4.40
CA ALA A 261 -6.15 1.31 5.49
C ALA A 261 -7.60 0.80 5.33
N THR A 262 -8.51 1.68 4.94
CA THR A 262 -9.91 1.34 4.67
C THR A 262 -10.00 0.38 3.49
N ALA A 263 -9.29 0.64 2.40
CA ALA A 263 -9.26 -0.23 1.24
C ALA A 263 -8.77 -1.65 1.55
N LEU A 264 -7.63 -1.77 2.25
CA LEU A 264 -7.10 -3.05 2.72
C LEU A 264 -8.10 -3.77 3.64
N ALA A 265 -8.69 -3.06 4.59
CA ALA A 265 -9.67 -3.64 5.50
C ALA A 265 -10.92 -4.16 4.77
N VAL A 266 -11.43 -3.41 3.79
CA VAL A 266 -12.58 -3.82 2.98
C VAL A 266 -12.27 -5.08 2.16
N TYR A 267 -11.08 -5.16 1.57
CA TYR A 267 -10.62 -6.38 0.88
C TYR A 267 -10.54 -7.60 1.82
N LEU A 268 -10.04 -7.40 3.04
CA LEU A 268 -9.95 -8.46 4.04
C LEU A 268 -11.32 -8.85 4.61
N ILE A 269 -12.23 -7.90 4.82
CA ILE A 269 -13.61 -8.16 5.25
C ILE A 269 -14.33 -9.00 4.20
N GLY A 270 -14.25 -8.63 2.92
CA GLY A 270 -14.84 -9.44 1.85
C GLY A 270 -14.25 -10.84 1.84
N SER A 271 -12.92 -10.98 1.81
CA SER A 271 -12.23 -12.29 1.89
C SER A 271 -12.67 -13.13 3.11
N SER A 272 -12.83 -12.49 4.26
CA SER A 272 -13.34 -13.10 5.49
C SER A 272 -14.78 -13.63 5.33
N MET A 273 -15.68 -12.79 4.81
CA MET A 273 -17.06 -13.17 4.49
C MET A 273 -17.11 -14.35 3.51
N GLY A 274 -16.21 -14.37 2.53
CA GLY A 274 -16.04 -15.48 1.59
C GLY A 274 -15.75 -16.82 2.27
N GLY A 275 -14.84 -16.81 3.25
CA GLY A 275 -14.54 -17.98 4.08
C GLY A 275 -15.77 -18.48 4.85
N PHE A 276 -16.52 -17.57 5.47
CA PHE A 276 -17.76 -17.91 6.19
C PHE A 276 -18.85 -18.45 5.27
N VAL A 277 -19.05 -17.84 4.10
CA VAL A 277 -19.99 -18.30 3.07
C VAL A 277 -19.65 -19.72 2.61
N HIS A 278 -18.37 -19.99 2.36
CA HIS A 278 -17.91 -21.34 2.02
C HIS A 278 -18.23 -22.35 3.14
N PHE A 279 -17.94 -22.00 4.39
CA PHE A 279 -18.22 -22.88 5.53
C PHE A 279 -19.72 -23.17 5.71
N ALA A 280 -20.55 -22.14 5.59
CA ALA A 280 -21.99 -22.20 5.84
C ALA A 280 -22.76 -22.91 4.70
N TRP A 281 -22.48 -22.54 3.45
CA TRP A 281 -23.38 -22.81 2.33
C TRP A 281 -22.79 -23.68 1.21
N ILE A 282 -21.46 -23.73 1.05
CA ILE A 282 -20.85 -24.52 -0.03
C ILE A 282 -20.73 -25.98 0.41
N ARG A 283 -21.72 -26.78 0.00
CA ARG A 283 -21.79 -28.23 0.19
C ARG A 283 -21.94 -28.91 -1.16
N SER A 284 -20.86 -29.05 -1.91
CA SER A 284 -20.93 -29.69 -3.23
C SER A 284 -20.49 -31.15 -3.18
N LYS A 285 -21.33 -32.03 -3.73
CA LYS A 285 -20.95 -33.41 -4.09
C LYS A 285 -19.97 -33.44 -5.27
N HIS A 286 -19.95 -32.37 -6.08
CA HIS A 286 -19.08 -32.19 -7.25
C HIS A 286 -18.17 -30.97 -7.02
N PRO A 287 -17.01 -31.16 -6.37
CA PRO A 287 -16.21 -30.03 -5.90
C PRO A 287 -15.52 -29.27 -7.04
N TRP A 288 -15.30 -29.88 -8.21
CA TRP A 288 -14.79 -29.18 -9.39
C TRP A 288 -15.82 -28.26 -10.04
N ASP A 289 -17.11 -28.61 -9.99
CA ASP A 289 -18.19 -27.74 -10.47
C ASP A 289 -18.37 -26.53 -9.54
N ALA A 290 -18.27 -26.75 -8.23
CA ALA A 290 -18.28 -25.65 -7.27
C ALA A 290 -17.09 -24.69 -7.50
N LEU A 291 -15.91 -25.23 -7.81
CA LEU A 291 -14.76 -24.40 -8.18
C LEU A 291 -15.04 -23.61 -9.46
N ALA A 292 -15.70 -24.21 -10.46
CA ALA A 292 -16.07 -23.54 -11.70
C ALA A 292 -17.03 -22.37 -11.49
N TRP A 293 -18.06 -22.57 -10.67
CA TRP A 293 -18.95 -21.49 -10.28
C TRP A 293 -18.21 -20.38 -9.57
N LEU A 294 -17.37 -20.72 -8.59
CA LEU A 294 -16.61 -19.73 -7.82
C LEU A 294 -15.66 -18.90 -8.71
N THR A 295 -14.87 -19.52 -9.59
CA THR A 295 -13.94 -18.77 -10.46
C THR A 295 -14.68 -18.00 -11.56
N GLY A 296 -15.78 -18.54 -12.10
CA GLY A 296 -16.64 -17.82 -13.04
C GLY A 296 -17.30 -16.59 -12.40
N THR A 297 -17.81 -16.72 -11.17
CA THR A 297 -18.36 -15.61 -10.39
C THR A 297 -17.27 -14.60 -10.05
N ALA A 298 -16.04 -15.03 -9.71
CA ALA A 298 -14.93 -14.12 -9.46
C ALA A 298 -14.65 -13.23 -10.69
N ALA A 299 -14.55 -13.83 -11.88
CA ALA A 299 -14.37 -13.08 -13.13
C ALA A 299 -15.52 -12.07 -13.37
N LEU A 300 -16.77 -12.49 -13.15
CA LEU A 300 -17.93 -11.60 -13.29
C LEU A 300 -17.89 -10.43 -12.30
N THR A 301 -17.57 -10.69 -11.03
CA THR A 301 -17.48 -9.63 -10.01
C THR A 301 -16.36 -8.65 -10.30
N LEU A 302 -15.24 -9.08 -10.89
CA LEU A 302 -14.17 -8.19 -11.33
C LEU A 302 -14.63 -7.22 -12.42
N VAL A 303 -15.41 -7.70 -13.40
CA VAL A 303 -16.02 -6.85 -14.43
C VAL A 303 -17.06 -5.90 -13.82
N LEU A 304 -17.90 -6.40 -12.92
CA LEU A 304 -18.90 -5.57 -12.25
C LEU A 304 -18.26 -4.46 -11.40
N SER A 305 -17.19 -4.78 -10.66
CA SER A 305 -16.52 -3.83 -9.77
C SER A 305 -15.97 -2.62 -10.52
N VAL A 306 -15.35 -2.81 -11.69
CA VAL A 306 -14.82 -1.70 -12.49
C VAL A 306 -15.94 -0.87 -13.11
N LEU A 307 -17.03 -1.49 -13.59
CA LEU A 307 -18.16 -0.78 -14.18
C LEU A 307 -18.94 0.05 -13.15
N LEU A 308 -19.11 -0.49 -11.93
CA LEU A 308 -19.74 0.25 -10.84
C LEU A 308 -18.84 1.39 -10.37
N PHE A 309 -17.55 1.13 -10.22
CA PHE A 309 -16.61 2.16 -9.81
C PHE A 309 -16.57 3.33 -10.80
N THR A 310 -16.41 3.08 -12.11
CA THR A 310 -16.31 4.18 -13.10
C THR A 310 -17.57 5.02 -13.13
N ARG A 311 -18.76 4.40 -12.99
CA ARG A 311 -20.03 5.13 -12.90
C ARG A 311 -20.15 5.97 -11.63
N VAL A 312 -19.84 5.41 -10.47
CA VAL A 312 -19.99 6.11 -9.18
C VAL A 312 -18.92 7.17 -8.99
N ALA A 313 -17.67 6.87 -9.34
CA ALA A 313 -16.58 7.84 -9.32
C ALA A 313 -16.81 8.98 -10.34
N GLY A 314 -17.29 8.65 -11.54
CA GLY A 314 -17.67 9.66 -12.54
C GLY A 314 -18.77 10.63 -12.06
N ALA A 315 -19.76 10.10 -11.36
CA ALA A 315 -20.85 10.91 -10.79
C ALA A 315 -20.42 11.77 -9.58
N SER A 316 -19.24 11.53 -9.02
CA SER A 316 -18.78 12.13 -7.76
C SER A 316 -18.21 13.54 -7.89
N GLY A 317 -17.97 14.03 -9.11
CA GLY A 317 -17.44 15.37 -9.37
C GLY A 317 -16.03 15.63 -8.79
N GLU A 318 -15.62 16.90 -8.76
CA GLU A 318 -14.24 17.26 -8.40
C GLU A 318 -13.93 17.20 -6.90
N ARG A 319 -14.93 17.34 -6.01
CA ARG A 319 -14.74 17.31 -4.55
C ARG A 319 -15.46 16.10 -3.93
N PRO A 320 -14.71 15.07 -3.51
CA PRO A 320 -15.32 13.89 -2.96
C PRO A 320 -15.90 14.22 -1.58
N GLY A 321 -17.12 13.78 -1.28
CA GLY A 321 -17.57 13.78 0.11
C GLY A 321 -16.80 12.73 0.92
N HIS A 322 -16.61 12.94 2.22
CA HIS A 322 -15.97 11.95 3.11
C HIS A 322 -16.59 10.54 3.03
N TRP A 323 -17.87 10.44 2.64
CA TRP A 323 -18.56 9.16 2.43
C TRP A 323 -17.96 8.33 1.29
N GLN A 324 -17.34 8.95 0.29
CA GLN A 324 -16.75 8.27 -0.87
C GLN A 324 -15.52 7.46 -0.50
N GLU A 325 -14.77 7.87 0.54
CA GLU A 325 -13.65 7.10 1.09
C GLU A 325 -14.08 5.72 1.61
N TRP A 326 -15.37 5.53 1.92
CA TRP A 326 -15.92 4.24 2.34
C TRP A 326 -16.62 3.52 1.18
N VAL A 327 -17.38 4.24 0.36
CA VAL A 327 -18.19 3.63 -0.70
C VAL A 327 -17.34 3.12 -1.86
N LEU A 328 -16.35 3.88 -2.33
CA LEU A 328 -15.55 3.47 -3.49
C LEU A 328 -14.73 2.20 -3.22
N PRO A 329 -14.03 2.05 -2.08
CA PRO A 329 -13.36 0.78 -1.78
C PRO A 329 -14.31 -0.40 -1.64
N VAL A 330 -15.53 -0.18 -1.12
CA VAL A 330 -16.56 -1.23 -1.03
C VAL A 330 -16.99 -1.73 -2.40
N LEU A 331 -17.26 -0.81 -3.33
CA LEU A 331 -17.65 -1.14 -4.71
C LEU A 331 -16.56 -1.87 -5.47
N VAL A 332 -15.30 -1.48 -5.25
CA VAL A 332 -14.16 -2.14 -5.86
C VAL A 332 -13.99 -3.52 -5.23
N PHE A 333 -13.78 -3.62 -3.92
CA PHE A 333 -13.21 -4.82 -3.32
C PHE A 333 -14.21 -5.84 -2.78
N VAL A 334 -15.36 -5.47 -2.24
CA VAL A 334 -16.16 -6.41 -1.41
C VAL A 334 -16.62 -7.63 -2.22
N LEU A 335 -17.25 -7.42 -3.38
CA LEU A 335 -17.78 -8.55 -4.16
C LEU A 335 -16.67 -9.46 -4.69
N PRO A 336 -15.60 -8.95 -5.33
CA PRO A 336 -14.51 -9.81 -5.79
C PRO A 336 -13.80 -10.52 -4.63
N SER A 337 -13.44 -9.81 -3.56
CA SER A 337 -12.71 -10.40 -2.44
C SER A 337 -13.53 -11.44 -1.69
N LEU A 338 -14.86 -11.26 -1.57
CA LEU A 338 -15.76 -12.29 -1.03
C LEU A 338 -15.67 -13.59 -1.83
N VAL A 339 -15.73 -13.51 -3.15
CA VAL A 339 -15.62 -14.71 -3.98
C VAL A 339 -14.22 -15.30 -3.90
N MET A 340 -13.17 -14.46 -3.90
CA MET A 340 -11.77 -14.90 -3.75
C MET A 340 -11.52 -15.64 -2.43
N GLY A 341 -12.07 -15.15 -1.32
CA GLY A 341 -11.99 -15.81 -0.01
C GLY A 341 -12.67 -17.19 -0.02
N ALA A 342 -13.82 -17.30 -0.69
CA ALA A 342 -14.50 -18.58 -0.88
C ALA A 342 -13.71 -19.55 -1.78
N VAL A 343 -13.11 -19.04 -2.88
CA VAL A 343 -12.22 -19.80 -3.78
C VAL A 343 -11.04 -20.38 -3.01
N PHE A 344 -10.36 -19.57 -2.19
CA PHE A 344 -9.23 -20.02 -1.38
C PHE A 344 -9.64 -21.13 -0.40
N ALA A 345 -10.70 -20.91 0.39
CA ALA A 345 -11.19 -21.89 1.34
C ALA A 345 -11.57 -23.23 0.65
N HIS A 346 -12.19 -23.16 -0.52
CA HIS A 346 -12.57 -24.33 -1.31
C HIS A 346 -11.36 -25.07 -1.89
N LEU A 347 -10.36 -24.35 -2.42
CA LEU A 347 -9.13 -24.95 -2.95
C LEU A 347 -8.29 -25.63 -1.87
N VAL A 348 -8.25 -25.07 -0.66
CA VAL A 348 -7.59 -25.72 0.49
C VAL A 348 -8.32 -27.01 0.88
N CYS A 349 -9.66 -27.02 0.85
CA CYS A 349 -10.45 -28.24 1.08
C CYS A 349 -10.18 -29.30 0.00
N LEU A 350 -10.13 -28.90 -1.28
CA LEU A 350 -9.74 -29.75 -2.40
C LEU A 350 -8.34 -30.33 -2.23
N ALA A 351 -7.35 -29.48 -1.89
CA ALA A 351 -5.98 -29.88 -1.64
C ALA A 351 -5.90 -30.93 -0.54
N ARG A 352 -6.59 -30.69 0.59
CA ARG A 352 -6.65 -31.62 1.71
C ARG A 352 -7.28 -32.95 1.31
N ASN A 353 -8.39 -32.93 0.58
CA ASN A 353 -9.06 -34.14 0.09
C ASN A 353 -8.17 -34.93 -0.90
N ALA A 354 -7.27 -34.24 -1.62
CA ALA A 354 -6.26 -34.85 -2.49
C ALA A 354 -5.02 -35.37 -1.72
N GLY A 355 -4.98 -35.23 -0.40
CA GLY A 355 -3.86 -35.64 0.46
C GLY A 355 -2.72 -34.63 0.57
N LEU A 356 -2.90 -33.41 0.06
CA LEU A 356 -1.94 -32.32 0.26
C LEU A 356 -2.10 -31.71 1.66
N ARG A 357 -0.99 -31.23 2.22
CA ARG A 357 -1.01 -30.51 3.50
C ARG A 357 -1.57 -29.11 3.29
N VAL A 358 -2.40 -28.65 4.21
CA VAL A 358 -2.89 -27.26 4.23
C VAL A 358 -1.74 -26.26 4.23
N SER A 359 -0.64 -26.59 4.93
CA SER A 359 0.56 -25.76 4.97
C SER A 359 1.21 -25.58 3.58
N HIS A 360 1.24 -26.62 2.76
CA HIS A 360 1.73 -26.52 1.38
C HIS A 360 0.75 -25.75 0.49
N ALA A 361 -0.56 -25.98 0.65
CA ALA A 361 -1.57 -25.28 -0.12
C ALA A 361 -1.55 -23.76 0.13
N ALA A 362 -1.46 -23.35 1.40
CA ALA A 362 -1.34 -21.95 1.80
C ALA A 362 -0.04 -21.34 1.29
N ALA A 363 1.10 -22.04 1.43
CA ALA A 363 2.39 -21.57 0.94
C ALA A 363 2.40 -21.27 -0.56
N VAL A 364 1.83 -22.17 -1.37
CA VAL A 364 1.78 -22.00 -2.83
C VAL A 364 0.90 -20.81 -3.22
N ASN A 365 -0.20 -20.58 -2.49
CA ASN A 365 -1.04 -19.41 -2.69
C ASN A 365 -0.32 -18.11 -2.31
N PHE A 366 0.35 -18.06 -1.15
CA PHE A 366 1.15 -16.90 -0.72
C PHE A 366 2.32 -16.61 -1.66
N ALA A 367 3.00 -17.64 -2.17
CA ALA A 367 4.06 -17.48 -3.17
C ALA A 367 3.51 -16.87 -4.47
N GLY A 368 2.33 -17.33 -4.92
CA GLY A 368 1.62 -16.71 -6.02
C GLY A 368 1.33 -15.24 -5.75
N GLY A 369 0.82 -14.92 -4.56
CA GLY A 369 0.51 -13.54 -4.15
C GLY A 369 1.73 -12.62 -4.11
N ALA A 370 2.87 -13.11 -3.61
CA ALA A 370 4.13 -12.38 -3.63
C ALA A 370 4.56 -12.00 -5.05
N LEU A 371 4.43 -12.93 -6.01
CA LEU A 371 4.72 -12.66 -7.41
C LEU A 371 3.67 -11.74 -8.05
N GLY A 372 2.40 -11.92 -7.70
CA GLY A 372 1.28 -11.13 -8.22
C GLY A 372 1.39 -9.64 -7.94
N ALA A 373 1.77 -9.28 -6.71
CA ALA A 373 1.98 -7.88 -6.33
C ALA A 373 3.11 -7.21 -7.15
N LEU A 374 4.26 -7.89 -7.31
CA LEU A 374 5.37 -7.40 -8.16
C LEU A 374 4.97 -7.30 -9.62
N LEU A 375 4.40 -8.37 -10.18
CA LEU A 375 4.03 -8.44 -11.59
C LEU A 375 3.05 -7.32 -11.94
N MET A 376 2.02 -7.11 -11.10
CA MET A 376 1.01 -6.10 -11.37
C MET A 376 1.58 -4.69 -11.20
N GLY A 377 2.21 -4.41 -10.05
CA GLY A 377 2.60 -3.06 -9.68
C GLY A 377 3.85 -2.55 -10.40
N VAL A 378 4.78 -3.43 -10.78
CA VAL A 378 6.07 -3.03 -11.37
C VAL A 378 6.12 -3.25 -12.88
N ILE A 379 5.43 -4.28 -13.39
CA ILE A 379 5.54 -4.67 -14.80
C ILE A 379 4.26 -4.33 -15.57
N LEU A 380 3.11 -4.89 -15.17
CA LEU A 380 1.92 -4.89 -16.02
C LEU A 380 1.24 -3.52 -16.10
N ILE A 381 1.03 -2.83 -14.96
CA ILE A 381 0.45 -1.48 -14.97
C ILE A 381 1.37 -0.50 -15.74
N PRO A 382 2.69 -0.42 -15.46
CA PRO A 382 3.58 0.48 -16.18
C PRO A 382 3.73 0.20 -17.69
N ALA A 383 3.66 -1.06 -18.11
CA ALA A 383 3.87 -1.44 -19.51
C ALA A 383 2.59 -1.43 -20.35
N ALA A 384 1.46 -1.81 -19.76
CA ALA A 384 0.22 -2.09 -20.51
C ALA A 384 -0.98 -1.23 -20.04
N GLY A 385 -0.82 -0.48 -18.95
CA GLY A 385 -1.86 0.36 -18.37
C GLY A 385 -2.96 -0.41 -17.65
N PHE A 386 -3.85 0.33 -16.98
CA PHE A 386 -4.92 -0.23 -16.13
C PHE A 386 -5.88 -1.16 -16.87
N LYS A 387 -6.23 -0.85 -18.13
CA LYS A 387 -7.21 -1.65 -18.89
C LYS A 387 -6.72 -3.08 -19.11
N ILE A 388 -5.50 -3.22 -19.63
CA ILE A 388 -4.91 -4.53 -19.91
C ILE A 388 -4.65 -5.26 -18.59
N ALA A 389 -4.16 -4.55 -17.57
CA ALA A 389 -3.98 -5.08 -16.22
C ALA A 389 -5.28 -5.70 -15.66
N TRP A 390 -6.39 -4.97 -15.68
CA TRP A 390 -7.68 -5.46 -15.18
C TRP A 390 -8.22 -6.63 -16.01
N THR A 391 -8.11 -6.51 -17.34
CA THR A 391 -8.50 -7.59 -18.27
C THR A 391 -7.74 -8.88 -17.98
N SER A 392 -6.44 -8.78 -17.64
CA SER A 392 -5.62 -9.95 -17.32
C SER A 392 -6.11 -10.69 -16.07
N CYS A 393 -6.61 -9.98 -15.05
CA CYS A 393 -7.18 -10.59 -13.85
C CYS A 393 -8.48 -11.34 -14.18
N VAL A 394 -9.36 -10.72 -14.99
CA VAL A 394 -10.60 -11.36 -15.48
C VAL A 394 -10.27 -12.61 -16.29
N ALA A 395 -9.34 -12.48 -17.25
CA ALA A 395 -8.84 -13.58 -18.07
C ALA A 395 -8.31 -14.74 -17.22
N GLY A 396 -7.52 -14.41 -16.20
CA GLY A 396 -6.94 -15.37 -15.28
C GLY A 396 -8.00 -16.24 -14.60
N TYR A 397 -9.04 -15.64 -14.02
CA TYR A 397 -10.13 -16.41 -13.40
C TYR A 397 -10.94 -17.22 -14.41
N LEU A 398 -11.21 -16.68 -15.61
CA LEU A 398 -11.90 -17.43 -16.67
C LEU A 398 -11.10 -18.65 -17.14
N CYS A 399 -9.77 -18.52 -17.23
CA CYS A 399 -8.88 -19.63 -17.57
C CYS A 399 -8.89 -20.73 -16.51
N LEU A 400 -9.04 -20.35 -15.23
CA LEU A 400 -9.08 -21.28 -14.10
C LEU A 400 -10.40 -22.04 -13.97
N THR A 401 -11.49 -21.57 -14.57
CA THR A 401 -12.80 -22.21 -14.49
C THR A 401 -12.81 -23.59 -15.16
N PRO A 402 -13.00 -24.68 -14.39
CA PRO A 402 -13.20 -26.02 -14.93
C PRO A 402 -14.47 -26.07 -15.81
N HIS A 403 -14.45 -26.89 -16.86
CA HIS A 403 -15.64 -27.28 -17.63
C HIS A 403 -16.43 -26.20 -18.42
N LEU A 404 -16.00 -24.92 -18.43
CA LEU A 404 -16.59 -23.94 -19.35
C LEU A 404 -16.42 -24.36 -20.82
N ARG A 405 -17.55 -24.33 -21.54
CA ARG A 405 -17.93 -25.24 -22.63
C ARG A 405 -17.25 -25.03 -24.00
N SER A 406 -16.45 -23.97 -24.19
CA SER A 406 -15.52 -23.85 -25.33
C SER A 406 -14.49 -22.73 -25.10
N TRP A 407 -13.30 -22.86 -25.69
CA TRP A 407 -12.29 -21.78 -25.76
C TRP A 407 -12.86 -20.51 -26.41
N THR A 408 -13.77 -20.66 -27.37
CA THR A 408 -14.42 -19.55 -28.06
C THR A 408 -15.21 -18.65 -27.11
N TRP A 409 -15.94 -19.20 -26.13
CA TRP A 409 -16.67 -18.37 -25.16
C TRP A 409 -15.73 -17.56 -24.27
N ARG A 410 -14.61 -18.15 -23.84
CA ARG A 410 -13.59 -17.46 -23.01
C ARG A 410 -12.98 -16.29 -23.78
N VAL A 411 -12.62 -16.53 -25.04
CA VAL A 411 -12.08 -15.51 -25.94
C VAL A 411 -13.12 -14.43 -26.23
N SER A 412 -14.40 -14.78 -26.43
CA SER A 412 -15.47 -13.80 -26.67
C SER A 412 -15.71 -12.88 -25.47
N VAL A 413 -15.72 -13.39 -24.23
CA VAL A 413 -15.85 -12.56 -23.03
C VAL A 413 -14.64 -11.62 -22.88
N LEU A 414 -13.45 -12.13 -23.17
CA LEU A 414 -12.21 -11.37 -23.10
C LEU A 414 -12.15 -10.28 -24.18
N LEU A 415 -12.49 -10.61 -25.42
CA LEU A 415 -12.59 -9.66 -26.53
C LEU A 415 -13.67 -8.61 -26.25
N PHE A 416 -14.84 -9.02 -25.73
CA PHE A 416 -15.88 -8.08 -25.34
C PHE A 416 -15.36 -7.06 -24.32
N PHE A 417 -14.65 -7.50 -23.28
CA PHE A 417 -14.10 -6.59 -22.27
C PHE A 417 -12.96 -5.71 -22.81
N LEU A 418 -12.11 -6.24 -23.69
CA LEU A 418 -11.11 -5.44 -24.40
C LEU A 418 -11.74 -4.38 -25.31
N LEU A 419 -12.94 -4.65 -25.85
CA LEU A 419 -13.67 -3.72 -26.70
C LEU A 419 -14.47 -2.68 -25.91
N ILE A 420 -14.78 -2.94 -24.63
CA ILE A 420 -15.42 -1.93 -23.76
C ILE A 420 -14.44 -0.75 -23.57
N PRO A 421 -14.81 0.48 -23.97
CA PRO A 421 -14.01 1.65 -23.65
C PRO A 421 -13.98 1.82 -22.14
N MET A 422 -12.79 1.76 -21.55
CA MET A 422 -12.59 2.05 -20.14
C MET A 422 -11.98 3.44 -20.07
N GLU A 423 -12.83 4.45 -19.95
CA GLU A 423 -12.38 5.82 -19.72
C GLU A 423 -11.81 5.89 -18.31
N LEU A 424 -10.48 6.04 -18.25
CA LEU A 424 -9.72 6.18 -17.01
C LEU A 424 -9.79 7.60 -16.44
N ARG A 425 -10.33 8.55 -17.21
CA ARG A 425 -10.57 9.91 -16.75
C ARG A 425 -11.89 9.93 -16.00
N LEU A 426 -11.81 9.85 -14.68
CA LEU A 426 -12.97 9.78 -13.79
C LEU A 426 -13.58 11.17 -13.52
N THR A 427 -12.85 12.25 -13.79
CA THR A 427 -13.35 13.61 -13.60
C THR A 427 -13.24 14.37 -14.91
N GLU A 428 -14.34 14.99 -15.33
CA GLU A 428 -14.30 15.97 -16.40
C GLU A 428 -13.54 17.22 -15.95
N PRO A 429 -12.89 17.95 -16.88
CA PRO A 429 -12.33 19.26 -16.57
C PRO A 429 -13.42 20.20 -16.05
N PRO A 430 -13.09 21.17 -15.17
CA PRO A 430 -14.05 22.19 -14.77
C PRO A 430 -14.60 22.94 -15.99
N PRO A 431 -15.81 23.51 -15.93
CA PRO A 431 -16.36 24.31 -17.02
C PRO A 431 -15.38 25.41 -17.48
N GLY A 432 -15.17 25.54 -18.80
CA GLY A 432 -14.20 26.48 -19.38
C GLY A 432 -12.74 26.00 -19.33
N TRP A 433 -12.49 24.77 -18.85
CA TRP A 433 -11.20 24.11 -18.94
C TRP A 433 -11.26 22.94 -19.92
N ARG A 434 -10.15 22.69 -20.60
CA ARG A 434 -9.95 21.52 -21.46
C ARG A 434 -8.61 20.88 -21.13
N VAL A 435 -8.47 19.59 -21.41
CA VAL A 435 -7.18 18.92 -21.21
C VAL A 435 -6.27 19.20 -22.39
N LEU A 436 -5.10 19.77 -22.10
CA LEU A 436 -4.05 20.02 -23.06
C LEU A 436 -3.21 18.76 -23.31
N ASP A 437 -2.84 18.06 -22.24
CA ASP A 437 -2.03 16.84 -22.30
C ASP A 437 -2.36 15.92 -21.12
N PHE A 438 -2.22 14.61 -21.32
CA PHE A 438 -2.48 13.59 -20.31
C PHE A 438 -1.47 12.45 -20.42
N LEU A 439 -0.84 12.13 -19.29
CA LEU A 439 0.09 11.03 -19.15
C LEU A 439 -0.38 10.09 -18.03
N PRO A 440 -0.86 8.88 -18.35
CA PRO A 440 -1.35 7.90 -17.38
C PRO A 440 -0.18 7.15 -16.70
N GLY A 441 0.86 7.86 -16.25
CA GLY A 441 2.17 7.28 -15.99
C GLY A 441 2.26 6.25 -14.85
N ARG A 442 3.50 5.84 -14.59
CA ARG A 442 3.89 4.66 -13.80
C ARG A 442 3.71 4.87 -12.30
N ILE A 443 3.89 6.10 -11.82
CA ILE A 443 3.79 6.46 -10.38
C ILE A 443 2.42 7.07 -10.07
N ALA A 444 2.00 8.00 -10.91
CA ALA A 444 0.73 8.69 -10.85
C ALA A 444 0.32 9.08 -12.27
N SER A 445 -0.95 9.45 -12.48
CA SER A 445 -1.32 10.13 -13.71
C SER A 445 -1.03 11.63 -13.59
N ALA A 446 -0.60 12.25 -14.68
CA ALA A 446 -0.41 13.70 -14.76
C ALA A 446 -1.23 14.25 -15.92
N GLU A 447 -1.87 15.40 -15.72
CA GLU A 447 -2.56 16.13 -16.77
C GLU A 447 -2.30 17.62 -16.68
N VAL A 448 -2.27 18.27 -17.83
CA VAL A 448 -2.23 19.73 -17.90
C VAL A 448 -3.58 20.18 -18.43
N LEU A 449 -4.28 20.97 -17.62
CA LEU A 449 -5.51 21.63 -18.03
C LEU A 449 -5.20 23.03 -18.55
N ILE A 450 -5.95 23.49 -19.54
CA ILE A 450 -5.91 24.86 -20.04
C ILE A 450 -7.31 25.46 -20.05
N ASN A 451 -7.47 26.69 -19.55
CA ASN A 451 -8.76 27.39 -19.63
C ASN A 451 -8.86 28.28 -20.88
N ASP A 452 -10.04 28.84 -21.09
CA ASP A 452 -10.32 29.77 -22.20
C ASP A 452 -9.44 31.03 -22.16
N ALA A 453 -8.92 31.42 -20.99
CA ALA A 453 -7.97 32.52 -20.81
C ALA A 453 -6.50 32.12 -21.09
N GLY A 454 -6.23 30.86 -21.44
CA GLY A 454 -4.89 30.34 -21.71
C GLY A 454 -4.08 29.97 -20.46
N GLU A 455 -4.68 30.02 -19.27
CA GLU A 455 -4.05 29.60 -18.02
C GLU A 455 -3.90 28.09 -17.99
N ARG A 456 -2.72 27.62 -17.60
CA ARG A 456 -2.37 26.20 -17.52
C ARG A 456 -2.23 25.74 -16.07
N THR A 457 -2.73 24.57 -15.75
CA THR A 457 -2.67 23.99 -14.40
C THR A 457 -2.19 22.54 -14.48
N LEU A 458 -1.20 22.18 -13.67
CA LEU A 458 -0.72 20.80 -13.54
C LEU A 458 -1.57 20.08 -12.49
N ARG A 459 -2.20 18.97 -12.87
CA ARG A 459 -2.93 18.08 -11.97
C ARG A 459 -2.29 16.69 -11.94
N MET A 460 -2.17 16.13 -10.76
CA MET A 460 -1.79 14.74 -10.53
C MET A 460 -3.02 13.93 -10.11
N ASN A 461 -3.13 12.69 -10.58
CA ASN A 461 -4.23 11.77 -10.30
C ASN A 461 -5.61 12.41 -10.50
N HIS A 462 -5.74 13.18 -11.57
CA HIS A 462 -6.95 13.90 -11.96
C HIS A 462 -7.49 14.91 -10.95
N ARG A 463 -6.80 15.26 -9.86
CA ARG A 463 -7.35 16.18 -8.84
C ARG A 463 -6.33 17.07 -8.17
N LEU A 464 -5.16 16.52 -7.87
CA LEU A 464 -4.17 17.19 -7.04
C LEU A 464 -3.46 18.28 -7.85
N GLN A 465 -3.79 19.53 -7.59
CA GLN A 465 -3.19 20.66 -8.29
C GLN A 465 -1.78 20.96 -7.77
N MET A 466 -0.76 20.71 -8.60
CA MET A 466 0.66 20.91 -8.30
C MET A 466 1.17 22.31 -8.74
N GLY A 467 0.26 23.28 -8.85
CA GLY A 467 0.53 24.62 -9.35
C GLY A 467 0.02 24.89 -10.77
N GLY A 468 0.28 26.10 -11.27
CA GLY A 468 -0.19 26.55 -12.57
C GLY A 468 0.25 27.98 -12.87
N THR A 469 -0.08 28.47 -14.06
CA THR A 469 0.35 29.79 -14.55
C THR A 469 -0.26 30.93 -13.75
N SER A 470 -1.45 30.76 -13.17
CA SER A 470 -2.06 31.74 -12.26
C SER A 470 -1.28 31.91 -10.95
N ALA A 471 -0.53 30.88 -10.53
CA ALA A 471 0.33 30.89 -9.34
C ALA A 471 1.79 31.27 -9.66
N THR A 472 2.08 31.82 -10.84
CA THR A 472 3.45 32.16 -11.25
C THR A 472 4.11 33.15 -10.30
N VAL A 473 3.40 34.21 -9.89
CA VAL A 473 3.94 35.24 -8.99
C VAL A 473 4.28 34.67 -7.61
N PRO A 474 3.36 33.98 -6.89
CA PRO A 474 3.70 33.42 -5.58
C PRO A 474 4.82 32.37 -5.66
N GLN A 475 4.84 31.50 -6.68
CA GLN A 475 5.93 30.52 -6.85
C GLN A 475 7.28 31.22 -7.11
N ARG A 476 7.32 32.26 -7.95
CA ARG A 476 8.56 33.04 -8.15
C ARG A 476 9.05 33.70 -6.86
N ARG A 477 8.14 34.24 -6.04
CA ARG A 477 8.51 34.84 -4.74
C ARG A 477 9.11 33.81 -3.80
N GLN A 478 8.58 32.59 -3.78
CA GLN A 478 9.09 31.51 -2.95
C GLN A 478 10.55 31.14 -3.27
N ALA A 479 10.97 31.26 -4.53
CA ALA A 479 12.36 31.12 -4.91
C ALA A 479 13.17 32.41 -4.65
N HIS A 480 12.66 33.58 -5.04
CA HIS A 480 13.42 34.84 -4.94
C HIS A 480 13.68 35.26 -3.50
N LEU A 481 12.73 35.09 -2.58
CA LEU A 481 12.87 35.56 -1.20
C LEU A 481 14.11 34.97 -0.50
N PRO A 482 14.28 33.64 -0.39
CA PRO A 482 15.46 33.09 0.28
C PRO A 482 16.76 33.37 -0.50
N LEU A 483 16.71 33.47 -1.83
CA LEU A 483 17.90 33.80 -2.64
C LEU A 483 18.35 35.25 -2.48
N LEU A 484 17.43 36.19 -2.26
CA LEU A 484 17.76 37.60 -2.02
C LEU A 484 18.20 37.86 -0.57
N LEU A 485 17.75 37.03 0.37
CA LEU A 485 18.15 37.12 1.78
C LEU A 485 19.53 36.50 2.05
N HIS A 486 19.92 35.48 1.27
CA HIS A 486 21.25 34.88 1.38
C HIS A 486 22.31 35.82 0.75
N PRO A 487 23.48 36.02 1.39
CA PRO A 487 24.47 37.01 0.92
C PRO A 487 25.13 36.67 -0.43
N ASP A 488 25.42 35.39 -0.69
CA ASP A 488 26.02 34.92 -1.96
C ASP A 488 25.56 33.47 -2.29
N PRO A 489 24.30 33.25 -2.72
CA PRO A 489 23.79 31.90 -2.96
C PRO A 489 24.36 31.29 -4.25
N ARG A 490 25.12 30.20 -4.15
CA ARG A 490 25.74 29.54 -5.31
C ARG A 490 25.15 28.17 -5.60
N HIS A 491 24.78 27.42 -4.57
CA HIS A 491 24.25 26.08 -4.73
C HIS A 491 22.91 25.90 -4.02
N VAL A 492 21.87 25.54 -4.77
CA VAL A 492 20.48 25.58 -4.30
C VAL A 492 19.78 24.26 -4.56
N LEU A 493 18.98 23.81 -3.60
CA LEU A 493 18.18 22.60 -3.72
C LEU A 493 16.68 22.95 -3.75
N PHE A 494 15.97 22.47 -4.76
CA PHE A 494 14.51 22.52 -4.84
C PHE A 494 13.93 21.14 -4.58
N LEU A 495 13.04 21.03 -3.60
CA LEU A 495 12.33 19.79 -3.28
C LEU A 495 10.87 19.94 -3.72
N GLY A 496 10.39 19.10 -4.64
CA GLY A 496 9.03 19.13 -5.17
C GLY A 496 8.72 20.28 -6.15
N PRO A 497 9.58 20.60 -7.13
CA PRO A 497 9.40 21.77 -7.99
C PRO A 497 8.15 21.72 -8.89
N GLY A 498 7.52 20.56 -9.09
CA GLY A 498 6.27 20.41 -9.83
C GLY A 498 6.31 21.02 -11.24
N THR A 499 5.70 22.20 -11.41
CA THR A 499 5.70 22.96 -12.68
C THR A 499 7.07 23.50 -13.10
N GLY A 500 8.04 23.53 -12.18
CA GLY A 500 9.38 24.07 -12.38
C GLY A 500 9.47 25.60 -12.33
N ILE A 501 8.38 26.32 -12.05
CA ILE A 501 8.38 27.80 -12.07
C ILE A 501 9.34 28.37 -11.01
N THR A 502 9.48 27.73 -9.85
CA THR A 502 10.46 28.06 -8.82
C THR A 502 11.90 27.93 -9.34
N LEU A 503 12.23 26.86 -10.05
CA LEU A 503 13.52 26.70 -10.74
C LEU A 503 13.76 27.81 -11.77
N GLY A 504 12.73 28.12 -12.57
CA GLY A 504 12.79 29.19 -13.56
C GLY A 504 13.05 30.58 -12.96
N ALA A 505 12.64 30.81 -11.72
CA ALA A 505 12.94 32.03 -10.98
C ALA A 505 14.39 32.04 -10.49
N ALA A 506 14.89 30.90 -10.01
CA ALA A 506 16.24 30.75 -9.45
C ALA A 506 17.34 31.05 -10.46
N ILE A 507 17.21 30.57 -11.70
CA ILE A 507 18.22 30.74 -12.76
C ILE A 507 18.42 32.21 -13.21
N LYS A 508 17.63 33.16 -12.70
CA LYS A 508 17.87 34.60 -12.90
C LYS A 508 19.03 35.13 -12.05
N HIS A 509 19.40 34.41 -11.00
CA HIS A 509 20.55 34.74 -10.16
C HIS A 509 21.80 34.15 -10.82
N GLN A 510 22.75 35.02 -11.18
CA GLN A 510 23.93 34.63 -11.96
C GLN A 510 24.87 33.71 -11.15
N GLY A 511 25.45 32.71 -11.81
CA GLY A 511 26.43 31.81 -11.19
C GLY A 511 25.84 30.72 -10.29
N LEU A 512 24.51 30.60 -10.23
CA LEU A 512 23.81 29.63 -9.40
C LEU A 512 23.73 28.25 -10.08
N ARG A 513 24.02 27.20 -9.32
CA ARG A 513 23.75 25.79 -9.65
C ARG A 513 22.55 25.32 -8.84
N ALA A 514 21.63 24.59 -9.48
CA ALA A 514 20.44 24.07 -8.83
C ALA A 514 20.34 22.55 -8.94
N ASP A 515 20.12 21.88 -7.81
CA ASP A 515 19.60 20.52 -7.79
C ASP A 515 18.08 20.60 -7.59
N ALA A 516 17.34 19.74 -8.27
CA ALA A 516 15.89 19.66 -8.21
C ALA A 516 15.47 18.21 -7.97
N VAL A 517 14.60 17.97 -6.99
CA VAL A 517 14.16 16.62 -6.63
C VAL A 517 12.64 16.55 -6.76
N GLU A 518 12.17 15.79 -7.74
CA GLU A 518 10.74 15.57 -8.01
C GLU A 518 10.44 14.07 -7.92
N ILE A 519 9.40 13.69 -7.17
CA ILE A 519 9.05 12.28 -6.97
C ILE A 519 8.40 11.67 -8.22
N SER A 520 7.68 12.47 -9.01
CA SER A 520 6.94 11.98 -10.17
C SER A 520 7.68 12.25 -11.50
N PRO A 521 8.08 11.21 -12.25
CA PRO A 521 8.60 11.38 -13.61
C PRO A 521 7.53 11.96 -14.57
N GLU A 522 6.26 11.76 -14.27
CA GLU A 522 5.15 12.35 -15.03
C GLU A 522 5.07 13.86 -14.84
N ALA A 523 5.19 14.36 -13.61
CA ALA A 523 5.26 15.80 -13.33
C ALA A 523 6.46 16.45 -14.05
N VAL A 524 7.63 15.80 -14.00
CA VAL A 524 8.83 16.22 -14.76
C VAL A 524 8.53 16.33 -16.26
N SER A 525 7.87 15.32 -16.83
CA SER A 525 7.53 15.30 -18.26
C SER A 525 6.58 16.44 -18.64
N MET A 526 5.72 16.87 -17.70
CA MET A 526 4.76 17.96 -17.89
C MET A 526 5.36 19.36 -17.75
N MET A 527 6.58 19.52 -17.22
CA MET A 527 7.25 20.83 -17.09
C MET A 527 7.38 21.58 -18.44
N ARG A 528 7.40 20.84 -19.57
CA ARG A 528 7.42 21.42 -20.93
C ARG A 528 6.24 22.35 -21.23
N HIS A 529 5.10 22.12 -20.59
CA HIS A 529 3.91 22.94 -20.77
C HIS A 529 3.97 24.27 -20.02
N PHE A 530 5.00 24.48 -19.19
CA PHE A 530 5.21 25.68 -18.39
C PHE A 530 6.51 26.40 -18.78
N GLU A 531 7.10 26.09 -19.94
CA GLU A 531 8.35 26.69 -20.42
C GLU A 531 8.39 28.23 -20.42
N PRO A 532 7.32 28.96 -20.80
CA PRO A 532 7.30 30.42 -20.68
C PRO A 532 7.46 30.93 -19.24
N GLU A 533 6.92 30.18 -18.27
CA GLU A 533 6.90 30.58 -16.86
C GLU A 533 8.15 30.09 -16.10
N ASN A 534 8.60 28.87 -16.41
CA ASN A 534 9.74 28.17 -15.82
C ASN A 534 11.06 28.33 -16.59
N ARG A 535 11.05 29.03 -17.73
CA ARG A 535 12.21 29.35 -18.57
C ARG A 535 12.99 28.12 -19.08
N ALA A 536 12.32 26.98 -19.20
CA ALA A 536 12.94 25.70 -19.52
C ALA A 536 14.16 25.36 -18.61
N ALA A 537 14.16 25.84 -17.36
CA ALA A 537 15.30 25.77 -16.45
C ALA A 537 15.82 24.34 -16.25
N TYR A 538 14.92 23.35 -16.23
CA TYR A 538 15.23 21.94 -16.07
C TYR A 538 16.06 21.33 -17.22
N ARG A 539 16.27 22.05 -18.33
CA ARG A 539 17.16 21.64 -19.44
C ARG A 539 18.54 22.28 -19.38
N LEU A 540 18.76 23.25 -18.49
CA LEU A 540 20.03 23.97 -18.42
C LEU A 540 21.12 23.08 -17.77
N PRO A 541 22.39 23.20 -18.21
CA PRO A 541 23.48 22.37 -17.69
C PRO A 541 23.76 22.60 -16.19
N ASP A 542 23.43 23.80 -15.68
CA ASP A 542 23.58 24.16 -14.27
C ASP A 542 22.41 23.68 -13.39
N VAL A 543 21.42 23.00 -13.98
CA VAL A 543 20.29 22.40 -13.26
C VAL A 543 20.33 20.88 -13.36
N ARG A 544 20.40 20.19 -12.22
CA ARG A 544 20.35 18.73 -12.14
C ARG A 544 19.00 18.29 -11.58
N LEU A 545 18.21 17.64 -12.40
CA LEU A 545 16.91 17.10 -12.01
C LEU A 545 17.04 15.62 -11.61
N HIS A 546 16.57 15.30 -10.41
CA HIS A 546 16.54 13.97 -9.83
C HIS A 546 15.09 13.51 -9.70
N VAL A 547 14.77 12.35 -10.30
CA VAL A 547 13.50 11.67 -10.04
C VAL A 547 13.68 10.78 -8.81
N ALA A 548 13.31 11.28 -7.64
CA ALA A 548 13.50 10.62 -6.36
C ALA A 548 12.60 11.20 -5.27
N ASP A 549 12.44 10.46 -4.17
CA ASP A 549 11.81 11.00 -2.96
C ASP A 549 12.69 12.08 -2.28
N ALA A 550 12.12 13.29 -2.09
CA ALA A 550 12.79 14.44 -1.48
C ALA A 550 13.32 14.18 -0.06
N ARG A 551 12.60 13.41 0.76
CA ARG A 551 13.00 13.06 2.12
C ARG A 551 14.18 12.10 2.09
N ARG A 552 14.15 11.09 1.23
CA ARG A 552 15.28 10.17 1.03
C ARG A 552 16.51 10.94 0.54
N TYR A 553 16.34 11.81 -0.45
CA TYR A 553 17.42 12.64 -0.98
C TYR A 553 18.07 13.50 0.12
N ALA A 554 17.27 14.22 0.92
CA ALA A 554 17.76 15.06 2.01
C ALA A 554 18.55 14.28 3.07
N ARG A 555 18.19 13.02 3.33
CA ARG A 555 18.89 12.15 4.28
C ARG A 555 20.21 11.60 3.73
N VAL A 556 20.23 11.19 2.47
CA VAL A 556 21.32 10.39 1.89
C VAL A 556 22.33 11.22 1.09
N SER A 557 21.91 12.32 0.46
CA SER A 557 22.80 13.18 -0.34
C SER A 557 23.94 13.74 0.49
N THR A 558 25.18 13.69 0.01
CA THR A 558 26.34 14.26 0.71
C THR A 558 26.54 15.75 0.43
N ASN A 559 25.84 16.29 -0.56
CA ASN A 559 25.96 17.68 -0.98
C ASN A 559 25.56 18.66 0.15
N ARG A 560 26.11 19.87 0.07
CA ARG A 560 25.71 21.01 0.90
C ARG A 560 25.15 22.12 0.01
N TYR A 561 24.16 22.83 0.53
CA TYR A 561 23.42 23.86 -0.19
C TYR A 561 23.37 25.15 0.61
N ASP A 562 23.51 26.27 -0.09
CA ASP A 562 23.38 27.62 0.45
C ASP A 562 21.91 27.96 0.69
N VAL A 563 21.04 27.49 -0.20
CA VAL A 563 19.60 27.65 -0.04
C VAL A 563 18.89 26.35 -0.36
N ILE A 564 17.94 25.96 0.49
CA ILE A 564 17.03 24.85 0.22
C ILE A 564 15.61 25.41 0.18
N VAL A 565 14.86 25.10 -0.88
CA VAL A 565 13.47 25.49 -1.07
C VAL A 565 12.61 24.24 -1.17
N ALA A 566 11.72 24.04 -0.20
CA ALA A 566 10.71 22.99 -0.20
C ALA A 566 9.39 23.52 -0.78
N ASP A 567 8.94 22.91 -1.87
CA ASP A 567 7.93 23.44 -2.78
C ASP A 567 6.70 22.53 -2.88
N LEU A 568 5.51 23.14 -2.79
CA LEU A 568 4.20 22.56 -3.13
C LEU A 568 3.85 21.17 -2.56
N PHE A 569 4.25 20.86 -1.32
CA PHE A 569 3.85 19.60 -0.65
C PHE A 569 2.45 19.65 -0.04
N HIS A 570 1.58 18.71 -0.41
CA HIS A 570 0.26 18.52 0.19
C HIS A 570 0.35 17.75 1.53
N PRO A 571 0.17 18.40 2.70
CA PRO A 571 0.51 17.78 3.99
C PRO A 571 -0.39 16.61 4.41
N TRP A 572 -1.62 16.56 3.89
CA TRP A 572 -2.62 15.53 4.18
C TRP A 572 -2.47 14.26 3.33
N GLN A 573 -1.68 14.32 2.25
CA GLN A 573 -1.44 13.17 1.39
C GLN A 573 -0.51 12.16 2.08
N ASP A 574 -0.78 10.87 1.92
CA ASP A 574 0.08 9.83 2.48
C ASP A 574 1.53 9.98 1.97
N GLY A 575 2.46 10.03 2.92
CA GLY A 575 3.87 10.27 2.69
C GLY A 575 4.34 11.72 2.67
N SER A 576 3.63 12.62 2.00
CA SER A 576 3.99 14.05 1.90
C SER A 576 3.97 14.75 3.26
N GLY A 577 3.07 14.36 4.18
CA GLY A 577 3.04 14.88 5.55
C GLY A 577 4.36 14.65 6.31
N SER A 578 5.15 13.64 5.92
CA SER A 578 6.42 13.35 6.57
C SER A 578 7.54 14.36 6.25
N LEU A 579 7.35 15.20 5.23
CA LEU A 579 8.23 16.32 4.89
C LEU A 579 8.08 17.51 5.85
N TYR A 580 7.15 17.44 6.81
CA TYR A 580 6.95 18.46 7.84
C TYR A 580 7.35 17.99 9.25
N THR A 581 8.15 16.92 9.34
CA THR A 581 8.59 16.31 10.60
C THR A 581 9.91 16.89 11.10
N VAL A 582 10.15 16.77 12.41
CA VAL A 582 11.43 17.16 13.03
C VAL A 582 12.60 16.43 12.37
N GLU A 583 12.44 15.15 12.07
CA GLU A 583 13.47 14.31 11.46
C GLU A 583 13.80 14.78 10.03
N HIS A 584 12.79 15.21 9.25
CA HIS A 584 13.03 15.78 7.93
C HIS A 584 13.73 17.14 8.03
N PHE A 585 13.26 18.03 8.89
CA PHE A 585 13.91 19.33 9.09
C PHE A 585 15.34 19.19 9.57
N GLN A 586 15.65 18.21 10.44
CA GLN A 586 17.02 17.89 10.84
C GLN A 586 17.86 17.39 9.67
N ALA A 587 17.29 16.54 8.81
CA ALA A 587 17.97 16.09 7.60
C ALA A 587 18.30 17.29 6.69
N VAL A 588 17.33 18.17 6.42
CA VAL A 588 17.51 19.42 5.66
C VAL A 588 18.60 20.31 6.30
N ARG A 589 18.52 20.57 7.61
CA ARG A 589 19.52 21.37 8.33
C ARG A 589 20.93 20.80 8.17
N SER A 590 21.07 19.48 8.19
CA SER A 590 22.37 18.82 7.99
C SER A 590 22.91 18.92 6.55
N ARG A 591 22.10 19.38 5.59
CA ARG A 591 22.48 19.64 4.20
C ARG A 591 22.71 21.13 3.93
N LEU A 592 22.40 22.03 4.86
CA LEU A 592 22.72 23.44 4.71
C LEU A 592 24.21 23.70 4.95
N THR A 593 24.75 24.71 4.27
CA THR A 593 26.02 25.35 4.65
C THR A 593 25.85 26.12 5.96
N LYS A 594 26.94 26.64 6.52
CA LYS A 594 26.92 27.33 7.83
C LYS A 594 25.94 28.50 7.86
N ASP A 595 25.90 29.28 6.78
CA ASP A 595 25.05 30.46 6.62
C ASP A 595 23.82 30.16 5.72
N GLY A 596 23.53 28.87 5.51
CA GLY A 596 22.51 28.44 4.57
C GLY A 596 21.09 28.68 5.06
N LEU A 597 20.18 28.99 4.14
CA LEU A 597 18.77 29.27 4.42
C LEU A 597 17.86 28.13 3.97
N PHE A 598 16.83 27.84 4.76
CA PHE A 598 15.75 26.92 4.39
C PHE A 598 14.42 27.66 4.27
N CYS A 599 13.76 27.53 3.12
CA CYS A 599 12.45 28.07 2.85
C CYS A 599 11.44 26.93 2.64
N GLN A 600 10.44 26.84 3.52
CA GLN A 600 9.37 25.85 3.45
C GLN A 600 8.06 26.53 3.04
N TRP A 601 7.48 26.12 1.92
CA TRP A 601 6.11 26.49 1.62
C TRP A 601 5.13 25.88 2.62
N LEU A 602 4.14 26.67 3.05
CA LEU A 602 3.11 26.23 3.99
C LEU A 602 1.71 26.50 3.42
N PRO A 603 0.94 25.48 3.03
CA PRO A 603 -0.41 25.65 2.50
C PRO A 603 -1.42 25.93 3.61
N MET A 604 -1.46 27.16 4.11
CA MET A 604 -2.38 27.53 5.19
C MET A 604 -3.86 27.28 4.85
N HIS A 605 -4.23 27.33 3.56
CA HIS A 605 -5.58 27.01 3.08
C HIS A 605 -5.94 25.51 3.16
N GLN A 606 -4.98 24.62 3.44
CA GLN A 606 -5.17 23.16 3.55
C GLN A 606 -4.98 22.66 4.99
N LEU A 607 -4.64 23.54 5.94
CA LEU A 607 -4.27 23.16 7.30
C LEU A 607 -5.30 23.68 8.29
N ASP A 608 -5.74 22.80 9.20
CA ASP A 608 -6.39 23.24 10.42
C ASP A 608 -5.35 23.84 11.40
N LEU A 609 -5.85 24.52 12.43
CA LEU A 609 -5.00 25.20 13.41
C LEU A 609 -4.07 24.21 14.14
N GLN A 610 -4.56 23.01 14.44
CA GLN A 610 -3.77 21.99 15.14
C GLN A 610 -2.59 21.52 14.30
N SER A 611 -2.83 21.19 13.03
CA SER A 611 -1.81 20.76 12.08
C SER A 611 -0.80 21.87 11.83
N TRP A 612 -1.25 23.11 11.68
CA TRP A 612 -0.37 24.27 11.57
C TRP A 612 0.55 24.41 12.79
N GLN A 613 -0.01 24.34 14.01
CA GLN A 613 0.78 24.42 15.24
C GLN A 613 1.79 23.27 15.37
N MET A 614 1.41 22.06 14.95
CA MET A 614 2.31 20.90 14.94
C MET A 614 3.50 21.11 14.00
N ILE A 615 3.25 21.60 12.77
CA ILE A 615 4.29 21.88 11.79
C ILE A 615 5.21 23.00 12.30
N ALA A 616 4.64 24.10 12.80
CA ALA A 616 5.39 25.23 13.33
C ALA A 616 6.28 24.82 14.52
N ARG A 617 5.76 24.05 15.49
CA ARG A 617 6.55 23.52 16.62
C ARG A 617 7.68 22.60 16.14
N SER A 618 7.42 21.78 15.15
CA SER A 618 8.43 20.87 14.59
C SER A 618 9.54 21.64 13.89
N PHE A 619 9.20 22.70 13.14
CA PHE A 619 10.15 23.58 12.48
C PHE A 619 11.01 24.34 13.49
N LEU A 620 10.38 25.01 14.46
CA LEU A 620 11.07 25.80 15.50
C LEU A 620 11.98 24.96 16.41
N LYS A 621 11.70 23.66 16.55
CA LYS A 621 12.58 22.75 17.28
C LYS A 621 13.93 22.55 16.57
N VAL A 622 13.99 22.74 15.26
CA VAL A 622 15.19 22.54 14.44
C VAL A 622 15.82 23.86 14.02
N PHE A 623 15.01 24.87 13.70
CA PHE A 623 15.46 26.20 13.29
C PHE A 623 15.02 27.23 14.34
N SER A 624 15.98 27.74 15.11
CA SER A 624 15.71 28.70 16.19
C SER A 624 15.52 30.13 15.70
N GLU A 625 16.13 30.47 14.55
CA GLU A 625 15.96 31.75 13.85
C GLU A 625 14.99 31.51 12.70
N THR A 626 13.77 32.03 12.81
CA THR A 626 12.69 31.73 11.86
C THR A 626 11.79 32.94 11.69
N GLU A 627 11.43 33.22 10.45
CA GLU A 627 10.47 34.24 10.09
C GLU A 627 9.32 33.61 9.29
N LEU A 628 8.10 34.09 9.53
CA LEU A 628 6.93 33.70 8.76
C LEU A 628 6.54 34.83 7.81
N TRP A 629 6.57 34.55 6.51
CA TRP A 629 6.23 35.52 5.48
C TRP A 629 4.89 35.17 4.83
N ILE A 630 3.88 36.02 5.03
CA ILE A 630 2.57 35.90 4.37
C ILE A 630 2.58 36.80 3.14
N LEU A 631 2.82 36.20 1.97
CA LEU A 631 3.07 36.90 0.71
C LEU A 631 1.78 37.41 0.01
N HIS A 632 0.85 38.00 0.76
CA HIS A 632 -0.39 38.62 0.25
C HIS A 632 -0.44 40.11 0.57
N PHE A 633 -0.84 40.92 -0.41
CA PHE A 633 -1.22 42.32 -0.18
C PHE A 633 -2.73 42.36 0.13
N ASN A 634 -3.08 42.87 1.31
CA ASN A 634 -4.47 43.10 1.71
C ASN A 634 -4.95 44.45 1.13
N THR A 635 -6.20 44.52 0.66
CA THR A 635 -6.88 45.76 0.25
C THR A 635 -7.18 46.71 1.42
N ASP A 636 -7.14 46.26 2.67
CA ASP A 636 -7.45 47.09 3.84
C ASP A 636 -6.26 47.92 4.35
N ILE A 637 -5.03 47.64 3.87
CA ILE A 637 -3.81 48.29 4.36
C ILE A 637 -2.96 48.67 3.15
N PRO A 638 -3.05 49.91 2.67
CA PRO A 638 -2.17 50.36 1.58
C PRO A 638 -0.73 50.40 2.08
N VAL A 639 0.17 49.86 1.26
CA VAL A 639 1.61 50.08 1.41
C VAL A 639 1.96 51.32 0.61
N VAL A 640 2.33 52.40 1.32
CA VAL A 640 3.08 53.52 0.74
C VAL A 640 4.50 53.37 1.27
N GLY A 641 5.44 53.11 0.37
CA GLY A 641 6.87 53.08 0.62
C GLY A 641 7.55 54.00 -0.37
#